data_AF-A0A949AHC0-F1
#
_entry.id   AF-A0A949AHC0-F1
#
_cell.length_a   1.000
_cell.length_b   1.000
_cell.length_c   1.000
_cell.angle_alpha   90.00
_cell.angle_beta   90.00
_cell.angle_gamma   90.00
#
_symmetry.space_group_name_H-M   'P 1'
#
loop_
_entity.id
_entity.type
_entity.pdbx_description
1 polymer ?
#
loop_
_entity_poly.entity_id
_entity_poly.type
_entity_poly.pdbx_seq_one_letter_code
_entity_poly.pdbx_strand_id
1 'polypeptide(L)'
;MLNKIHDQMPEKIPSLNKIAEEMSVIMPIFFRYMHPHLFKSIDVPPSQILVLLTVDEEKSCNLTDISKKLCNSAPTTSGLVERLVRKKYLTRVQDVNDRRVVKITLTKTGEEIVATFKRNVFEKWRHILKGFSPEERMGPLLFVKNILEDIEKMKKTIVLFFISSLLVLNFASTSFAETISKAFKPSLNDVTRLALINNFDIQIAKYDALIAKTDKDVSESIYDTIFDAEVKYRNNKKAQSSAAYGTKTRDDDYNAGLSKKLPTGTTIGLGLDNNRNWTDASTVSQNESFTSDISFSIDQDLGKNFFGIQDRGSVKISLIDIEKAEFTSLEKIEADISAVQTAYWDLVYHLEKMRIQQEMVEQAKALYDIHQEKLKDGLVEIPEAIASEANYRKRKNEFDLAVNLVKSKENVIRFMLNLDDDVSEINPTEKLELKKGKNNLGQELAIAFKNRRDYKREKKDIESKDIKLSMKKNNIWPEINLIASLNRNGIGGHIQEAAENIFENDDPDVSVSFKVTMPLGNREAKAQLKAAELNKAKAIVSLKLLERKIAISINDQVRDCNVYAQIAQSDKEIADLQSQKLEEEEKRFNYGRSDTDTLIRFQEDLIQAKNQELQSRYQYNISLINLELKKGTILEDYLDE
;
A
#
# COMPACT_ATOMS: atom_id res chain seq x y z
N MET A 1 0.62 -24.29 4.06
CA MET A 1 0.99 -23.05 4.76
C MET A 1 0.73 -23.04 6.27
N LEU A 2 0.16 -24.08 6.91
CA LEU A 2 -0.13 -24.08 8.36
C LEU A 2 0.78 -24.95 9.25
N ASN A 3 1.80 -25.63 8.69
CA ASN A 3 2.68 -26.53 9.44
C ASN A 3 4.07 -25.95 9.77
N LYS A 4 4.22 -24.62 9.84
CA LYS A 4 5.53 -23.98 10.09
C LYS A 4 5.56 -22.97 11.26
N ILE A 5 4.61 -23.04 12.19
CA ILE A 5 4.55 -22.12 13.35
C ILE A 5 5.00 -22.81 14.66
N HIS A 6 5.39 -24.09 14.63
CA HIS A 6 5.73 -24.79 15.88
C HIS A 6 7.19 -24.60 16.35
N ASP A 7 8.10 -24.14 15.49
CA ASP A 7 9.51 -23.92 15.86
C ASP A 7 9.89 -22.45 15.71
N GLN A 8 9.58 -21.66 16.73
CA GLN A 8 10.33 -20.46 17.16
C GLN A 8 9.56 -19.77 18.29
N MET A 9 9.87 -20.10 19.55
CA MET A 9 9.59 -19.18 20.65
C MET A 9 10.66 -18.07 20.62
N PRO A 10 10.31 -16.79 20.44
CA PRO A 10 11.30 -15.71 20.49
C PRO A 10 11.84 -15.53 21.91
N GLU A 11 13.17 -15.42 22.05
CA GLU A 11 13.91 -15.19 23.32
C GLU A 11 13.56 -13.87 24.04
N LYS A 12 12.67 -13.03 23.48
CA LYS A 12 12.18 -11.80 24.11
C LYS A 12 10.66 -11.71 23.99
N ILE A 13 10.01 -11.36 25.10
CA ILE A 13 8.57 -11.08 25.17
C ILE A 13 8.24 -10.03 24.10
N PRO A 14 7.38 -10.34 23.10
CA PRO A 14 7.06 -9.41 22.03
C PRO A 14 6.38 -8.14 22.57
N SER A 15 6.69 -6.99 21.98
CA SER A 15 6.09 -5.71 22.37
C SER A 15 4.59 -5.68 22.07
N LEU A 16 3.82 -4.90 22.84
CA LEU A 16 2.37 -4.75 22.67
C LEU A 16 1.99 -4.42 21.22
N ASN A 17 2.74 -3.50 20.58
CA ASN A 17 2.47 -3.09 19.20
C ASN A 17 2.70 -4.21 18.20
N LYS A 18 3.73 -5.04 18.40
CA LYS A 18 3.99 -6.20 17.54
C LYS A 18 2.90 -7.26 17.69
N ILE A 19 2.44 -7.52 18.91
CA ILE A 19 1.30 -8.43 19.15
C ILE A 19 0.03 -7.88 18.49
N ALA A 20 -0.24 -6.58 18.61
CA ALA A 20 -1.41 -5.93 18.00
C ALA A 20 -1.36 -5.98 16.46
N GLU A 21 -0.21 -5.74 15.86
CA GLU A 21 0.04 -5.83 14.41
C GLU A 21 -0.19 -7.26 13.91
N GLU A 22 0.43 -8.27 14.54
CA GLU A 22 0.23 -9.66 14.15
C GLU A 22 -1.23 -10.11 14.37
N MET A 23 -1.88 -9.67 15.45
CA MET A 23 -3.30 -9.93 15.67
C MET A 23 -4.19 -9.29 14.60
N SER A 24 -3.86 -8.10 14.09
CA SER A 24 -4.63 -7.42 13.04
C SER A 24 -4.63 -8.20 11.72
N VAL A 25 -3.58 -9.00 11.47
CA VAL A 25 -3.45 -9.87 10.28
C VAL A 25 -4.08 -11.25 10.54
N ILE A 26 -3.84 -11.82 11.72
CA ILE A 26 -4.31 -13.17 12.06
C ILE A 26 -5.83 -13.20 12.24
N MET A 27 -6.44 -12.18 12.85
CA MET A 27 -7.87 -12.17 13.17
C MET A 27 -8.76 -12.25 11.91
N PRO A 28 -8.56 -11.45 10.85
CA PRO A 28 -9.33 -11.57 9.62
C PRO A 28 -9.18 -12.94 8.93
N ILE A 29 -7.97 -13.52 8.95
CA ILE A 29 -7.70 -14.86 8.40
C ILE A 29 -8.45 -15.91 9.22
N PHE A 30 -8.37 -15.82 10.55
CA PHE A 30 -9.09 -16.68 11.47
C PHE A 30 -10.60 -16.61 11.25
N PHE A 31 -11.18 -15.42 11.15
CA PHE A 31 -12.61 -15.24 10.85
C PHE A 31 -12.98 -15.82 9.47
N ARG A 32 -12.16 -15.61 8.44
CA ARG A 32 -12.39 -16.15 7.09
C ARG A 32 -12.43 -17.68 7.06
N TYR A 33 -11.56 -18.36 7.80
CA TYR A 33 -11.53 -19.82 7.85
C TYR A 33 -12.51 -20.40 8.87
N MET A 34 -12.86 -19.68 9.93
CA MET A 34 -13.82 -20.14 10.93
C MET A 34 -15.28 -19.98 10.46
N HIS A 35 -15.60 -18.83 9.86
CA HIS A 35 -16.97 -18.44 9.55
C HIS A 35 -17.73 -19.44 8.64
N PRO A 36 -17.19 -19.93 7.50
CA PRO A 36 -17.94 -20.84 6.61
C PRO A 36 -18.34 -22.16 7.28
N HIS A 37 -17.54 -22.64 8.24
CA HIS A 37 -17.76 -23.94 8.87
C HIS A 37 -18.73 -23.88 10.06
N LEU A 38 -18.85 -22.74 10.75
CA LEU A 38 -19.80 -22.57 11.86
C LEU A 38 -21.25 -22.52 11.36
N PHE A 39 -21.47 -21.96 10.17
CA PHE A 39 -22.81 -21.72 9.61
C PHE A 39 -23.22 -22.73 8.52
N LYS A 40 -22.35 -23.69 8.15
CA LYS A 40 -22.57 -24.63 7.02
C LYS A 40 -23.83 -25.49 7.14
N SER A 41 -24.29 -25.78 8.36
CA SER A 41 -25.44 -26.67 8.62
C SER A 41 -26.66 -25.93 9.17
N ILE A 42 -26.70 -24.59 9.09
CA ILE A 42 -27.78 -23.77 9.68
C ILE A 42 -28.26 -22.76 8.63
N ASP A 43 -29.53 -22.87 8.23
CA ASP A 43 -30.18 -21.98 7.27
C ASP A 43 -30.70 -20.67 7.92
N VAL A 44 -29.83 -20.04 8.72
CA VAL A 44 -30.11 -18.78 9.42
C VAL A 44 -28.94 -17.81 9.23
N PRO A 45 -29.18 -16.57 8.78
CA PRO A 45 -28.12 -15.58 8.63
C PRO A 45 -27.35 -15.30 9.93
N PRO A 46 -26.03 -15.01 9.89
CA PRO A 46 -25.21 -14.80 11.08
C PRO A 46 -25.76 -13.71 12.04
N SER A 47 -26.24 -12.59 11.50
CA SER A 47 -26.84 -11.51 12.30
C SER A 47 -28.13 -11.90 13.01
N GLN A 48 -28.85 -12.91 12.52
CA GLN A 48 -30.04 -13.47 13.16
C GLN A 48 -29.66 -14.51 14.23
N ILE A 49 -28.57 -15.25 14.03
CA ILE A 49 -28.06 -16.20 15.04
C ILE A 49 -27.58 -15.46 16.30
N LEU A 50 -26.93 -14.30 16.15
CA LEU A 50 -26.53 -13.46 17.30
C LEU A 50 -27.73 -13.03 18.15
N VAL A 51 -28.89 -12.74 17.52
CA VAL A 51 -30.13 -12.45 18.25
C VAL A 51 -30.64 -13.68 19.00
N LEU A 52 -30.64 -14.86 18.36
CA LEU A 52 -31.07 -16.11 19.01
C LEU A 52 -30.18 -16.47 20.22
N LEU A 53 -28.86 -16.31 20.11
CA LEU A 53 -27.92 -16.53 21.21
C LEU A 53 -28.14 -15.55 22.37
N THR A 54 -28.41 -14.28 22.06
CA THR A 54 -28.70 -13.25 23.08
C THR A 54 -29.98 -13.58 23.85
N VAL A 55 -31.02 -14.07 23.16
CA VAL A 55 -32.29 -14.48 23.79
C VAL A 55 -32.10 -15.78 24.60
N ASP A 56 -31.27 -16.71 24.14
CA ASP A 56 -30.93 -17.96 24.85
C ASP A 56 -30.20 -17.69 26.18
N GLU A 57 -29.27 -16.73 26.19
CA GLU A 57 -28.53 -16.34 27.40
C GLU A 57 -29.44 -15.71 28.46
N GLU A 58 -30.37 -14.84 28.05
CA GLU A 58 -31.24 -14.09 28.98
C GLU A 58 -32.55 -14.83 29.33
N LYS A 59 -32.90 -15.89 28.61
CA LYS A 59 -34.15 -16.68 28.70
C LYS A 59 -35.45 -15.90 28.41
N SER A 60 -35.55 -14.62 28.79
CA SER A 60 -36.63 -13.71 28.40
C SER A 60 -36.15 -12.25 28.43
N CYS A 61 -36.13 -11.57 27.28
CA CYS A 61 -35.63 -10.19 27.17
C CYS A 61 -36.59 -9.31 26.34
N ASN A 62 -36.61 -8.00 26.60
CA ASN A 62 -37.35 -7.04 25.78
C ASN A 62 -36.50 -6.55 24.59
N LEU A 63 -37.11 -5.85 23.64
CA LEU A 63 -36.43 -5.41 22.43
C LEU A 63 -35.27 -4.43 22.70
N THR A 64 -35.42 -3.59 23.73
CA THR A 64 -34.40 -2.61 24.15
C THR A 64 -33.16 -3.30 24.72
N ASP A 65 -33.35 -4.39 25.46
CA ASP A 65 -32.26 -5.19 26.03
C ASP A 65 -31.43 -5.86 24.93
N ILE A 66 -32.11 -6.43 23.92
CA ILE A 66 -31.46 -7.04 22.76
C ILE A 66 -30.67 -6.00 21.97
N SER A 67 -31.24 -4.81 21.75
CA SER A 67 -30.59 -3.71 21.03
C SER A 67 -29.33 -3.23 21.74
N LYS A 68 -29.38 -3.06 23.07
CA LYS A 68 -28.22 -2.65 23.88
C LYS A 68 -27.11 -3.69 23.86
N LYS A 69 -27.43 -4.98 23.99
CA LYS A 69 -26.43 -6.06 24.01
C LYS A 69 -25.74 -6.26 22.66
N LEU A 70 -26.50 -6.16 21.58
CA LEU A 70 -25.97 -6.29 20.22
C LEU A 70 -25.33 -4.99 19.69
N CYS A 71 -25.38 -3.89 20.46
CA CYS A 71 -24.91 -2.55 20.05
C CYS A 71 -25.52 -2.09 18.71
N ASN A 72 -26.77 -2.49 18.43
CA ASN A 72 -27.49 -2.13 17.21
C ASN A 72 -28.58 -1.10 17.51
N SER A 73 -28.93 -0.27 16.52
CA SER A 73 -30.06 0.66 16.65
C SER A 73 -31.38 -0.10 16.90
N ALA A 74 -32.31 0.55 17.60
CA ALA A 74 -33.63 -0.04 17.89
C ALA A 74 -34.40 -0.43 16.61
N PRO A 75 -34.40 0.35 15.52
CA PRO A 75 -35.02 -0.04 14.24
C PRO A 75 -34.41 -1.31 13.62
N THR A 76 -33.08 -1.42 13.60
CA THR A 76 -32.37 -2.59 13.04
C THR A 76 -32.67 -3.85 13.85
N THR A 77 -32.68 -3.74 15.18
CA THR A 77 -32.99 -4.84 16.10
C THR A 77 -34.44 -5.31 15.93
N SER A 78 -35.38 -4.36 15.81
CA SER A 78 -36.79 -4.65 15.53
C SER A 78 -36.96 -5.50 14.27
N GLY A 79 -36.31 -5.09 13.17
CA GLY A 79 -36.38 -5.82 11.90
C GLY A 79 -35.69 -7.18 11.92
N LEU A 80 -34.68 -7.41 12.75
CA LEU A 80 -34.07 -8.74 12.94
C LEU A 80 -34.99 -9.68 13.73
N VAL A 81 -35.56 -9.19 14.84
CA VAL A 81 -36.50 -9.96 15.67
C VAL A 81 -37.75 -10.31 14.88
N GLU A 82 -38.32 -9.37 14.12
CA GLU A 82 -39.53 -9.63 13.33
C GLU A 82 -39.33 -10.74 12.28
N ARG A 83 -38.16 -10.77 11.61
CA ARG A 83 -37.81 -11.84 10.66
C ARG A 83 -37.71 -13.20 11.34
N LEU A 84 -37.16 -13.26 12.55
CA LEU A 84 -37.04 -14.49 13.35
C LEU A 84 -38.40 -14.97 13.90
N VAL A 85 -39.28 -14.05 14.28
CA VAL A 85 -40.67 -14.36 14.69
C VAL A 85 -41.44 -14.91 13.50
N ARG A 86 -41.31 -14.31 12.31
CA ARG A 86 -41.95 -14.81 11.07
C ARG A 86 -41.48 -16.21 10.70
N LYS A 87 -40.20 -16.53 10.93
CA LYS A 87 -39.63 -17.88 10.76
C LYS A 87 -39.96 -18.85 11.91
N LYS A 88 -40.74 -18.42 12.91
CA LYS A 88 -41.14 -19.20 14.11
C LYS A 88 -39.98 -19.67 14.99
N TYR A 89 -38.85 -18.96 14.97
CA TYR A 89 -37.71 -19.24 15.87
C TYR A 89 -37.80 -18.45 17.19
N LEU A 90 -38.54 -17.35 17.19
CA LEU A 90 -38.84 -16.54 18.36
C LEU A 90 -40.35 -16.37 18.51
N THR A 91 -40.82 -16.24 19.75
CA THR A 91 -42.19 -15.87 20.08
C THR A 91 -42.22 -14.62 20.96
N ARG A 92 -43.29 -13.86 20.83
CA ARG A 92 -43.59 -12.70 21.68
C ARG A 92 -44.61 -13.13 22.71
N VAL A 93 -44.25 -13.06 23.98
CA VAL A 93 -45.11 -13.39 25.12
C VAL A 93 -45.32 -12.11 25.92
N GLN A 94 -46.58 -11.81 26.26
CA GLN A 94 -46.87 -10.69 27.17
C GLN A 94 -46.45 -11.09 28.58
N ASP A 95 -45.82 -10.16 29.30
CA ASP A 95 -45.42 -10.40 30.68
C ASP A 95 -46.64 -10.64 31.58
N VAL A 96 -46.53 -11.60 32.51
CA VAL A 96 -47.63 -12.01 33.41
C VAL A 96 -47.96 -10.92 34.44
N ASN A 97 -46.98 -10.08 34.79
CA ASN A 97 -47.10 -9.01 35.77
C ASN A 97 -47.38 -7.64 35.13
N ASP A 98 -47.01 -7.42 33.86
CA ASP A 98 -47.32 -6.18 33.13
C ASP A 98 -47.64 -6.45 31.64
N ARG A 99 -48.93 -6.34 31.30
CA ARG A 99 -49.43 -6.56 29.92
C ARG A 99 -48.89 -5.55 28.90
N ARG A 100 -48.23 -4.47 29.33
CA ARG A 100 -47.60 -3.46 28.46
C ARG A 100 -46.20 -3.88 28.01
N VAL A 101 -45.60 -4.90 28.63
CA VAL A 101 -44.25 -5.38 28.31
C VAL A 101 -44.33 -6.65 27.46
N VAL A 102 -43.75 -6.59 26.25
CA VAL A 102 -43.63 -7.74 25.36
C VAL A 102 -42.23 -8.34 25.52
N LYS A 103 -42.18 -9.57 26.04
CA LYS A 103 -40.95 -10.36 26.15
C LYS A 103 -40.78 -11.24 24.92
N ILE A 104 -39.53 -11.42 24.52
CA ILE A 104 -39.15 -12.27 23.41
C ILE A 104 -38.52 -13.54 24.00
N THR A 105 -39.01 -14.70 23.59
CA THR A 105 -38.55 -16.01 24.05
C THR A 105 -38.29 -16.94 22.87
N LEU A 106 -37.43 -17.95 23.06
CA LEU A 106 -37.18 -18.97 22.04
C LEU A 106 -38.37 -19.94 21.92
N THR A 107 -38.59 -20.43 20.71
CA THR A 107 -39.45 -21.61 20.46
C THR A 107 -38.61 -22.88 20.53
N LYS A 108 -39.25 -24.06 20.62
CA LYS A 108 -38.53 -25.35 20.53
C LYS A 108 -37.63 -25.45 19.29
N THR A 109 -38.09 -24.94 18.15
CA THR A 109 -37.31 -24.91 16.91
C THR A 109 -36.16 -23.91 16.98
N GLY A 110 -36.33 -22.77 17.68
CA GLY A 110 -35.25 -21.83 17.97
C GLY A 110 -34.18 -22.43 18.89
N GLU A 111 -34.58 -23.15 19.94
CA GLU A 111 -33.68 -23.85 20.86
C GLU A 111 -32.86 -24.93 20.14
N GLU A 112 -33.46 -25.70 19.22
CA GLU A 112 -32.77 -26.69 18.39
C GLU A 112 -31.69 -26.07 17.49
N ILE A 113 -31.97 -24.89 16.91
CA ILE A 113 -31.00 -24.15 16.08
C ILE A 113 -29.84 -23.65 16.94
N VAL A 114 -30.12 -23.06 18.11
CA VAL A 114 -29.09 -22.59 19.04
C VAL A 114 -28.23 -23.76 19.54
N ALA A 115 -28.85 -24.88 19.90
CA ALA A 115 -28.13 -26.08 20.33
C ALA A 115 -27.24 -26.66 19.22
N THR A 116 -27.73 -26.66 17.97
CA THR A 116 -26.95 -27.10 16.81
C THR A 116 -25.76 -26.17 16.56
N PHE A 117 -25.97 -24.85 16.67
CA PHE A 117 -24.88 -23.88 16.55
C PHE A 117 -23.82 -24.06 17.64
N LYS A 118 -24.23 -24.13 18.90
CA LYS A 118 -23.32 -24.35 20.05
C LYS A 118 -22.53 -25.66 19.89
N ARG A 119 -23.17 -26.73 19.39
CA ARG A 119 -22.49 -28.01 19.10
C ARG A 119 -21.45 -27.89 18.00
N ASN A 120 -21.76 -27.20 16.91
CA ASN A 120 -20.81 -26.96 15.82
C ASN A 120 -19.59 -26.16 16.27
N VAL A 121 -19.82 -25.11 17.07
CA VAL A 121 -18.76 -24.32 17.69
C VAL A 121 -17.90 -25.20 18.59
N PHE A 122 -18.52 -26.01 19.46
CA PHE A 122 -17.82 -26.90 20.38
C PHE A 122 -16.95 -27.93 19.67
N GLU A 123 -17.49 -28.67 18.70
CA GLU A 123 -16.75 -29.71 17.97
C GLU A 123 -15.57 -29.11 17.17
N LYS A 124 -15.75 -27.90 16.61
CA LYS A 124 -14.67 -27.25 15.87
C LYS A 124 -13.55 -26.78 16.79
N TRP A 125 -13.87 -26.16 17.93
CA TRP A 125 -12.87 -25.80 18.94
C TRP A 125 -12.18 -27.04 19.51
N ARG A 126 -12.93 -28.11 19.78
CA ARG A 126 -12.36 -29.39 20.24
C ARG A 126 -11.38 -29.97 19.22
N HIS A 127 -11.69 -29.90 17.94
CA HIS A 127 -10.79 -30.36 16.86
C HIS A 127 -9.53 -29.50 16.76
N ILE A 128 -9.66 -28.17 16.81
CA ILE A 128 -8.53 -27.23 16.78
C ILE A 128 -7.62 -27.46 18.00
N LEU A 129 -8.19 -27.56 19.19
CA LEU A 129 -7.44 -27.67 20.45
C LEU A 129 -6.81 -29.05 20.69
N LYS A 130 -7.23 -30.09 19.93
CA LYS A 130 -6.69 -31.46 20.07
C LYS A 130 -5.18 -31.53 19.83
N GLY A 131 -4.63 -30.66 18.99
CA GLY A 131 -3.20 -30.62 18.66
C GLY A 131 -2.30 -29.91 19.69
N PHE A 132 -2.86 -29.26 20.70
CA PHE A 132 -2.11 -28.48 21.70
C PHE A 132 -1.86 -29.30 22.97
N SER A 133 -0.74 -29.08 23.66
CA SER A 133 -0.45 -29.66 24.97
C SER A 133 -1.35 -29.09 26.08
N PRO A 134 -1.49 -29.74 27.26
CA PRO A 134 -2.32 -29.23 28.36
C PRO A 134 -1.96 -27.81 28.81
N GLU A 135 -0.67 -27.47 28.83
CA GLU A 135 -0.16 -26.14 29.21
C GLU A 135 -0.46 -25.09 28.13
N GLU A 136 -0.29 -25.45 26.85
CA GLU A 136 -0.64 -24.60 25.70
C GLU A 136 -2.16 -24.38 25.54
N ARG A 137 -3.01 -25.23 26.12
CA ARG A 137 -4.48 -25.03 26.12
C ARG A 137 -4.94 -24.04 27.18
N MET A 138 -4.20 -23.92 28.30
CA MET A 138 -4.56 -23.05 29.42
C MET A 138 -4.32 -21.58 29.09
N GLY A 139 -3.21 -21.27 28.39
CA GLY A 139 -2.81 -19.91 28.01
C GLY A 139 -3.85 -19.16 27.16
N PRO A 140 -4.27 -19.70 26.00
CA PRO A 140 -5.29 -19.08 25.14
C PRO A 140 -6.65 -18.92 25.83
N LEU A 141 -7.03 -19.86 26.70
CA LEU A 141 -8.29 -19.77 27.43
C LEU A 141 -8.26 -18.60 28.44
N LEU A 142 -7.14 -18.43 29.15
CA LEU A 142 -6.95 -17.30 30.07
C LEU A 142 -6.86 -15.98 29.31
N PHE A 143 -6.17 -15.96 28.17
CA PHE A 143 -6.05 -14.80 27.29
C PHE A 143 -7.40 -14.32 26.75
N VAL A 144 -8.22 -15.23 26.21
CA VAL A 144 -9.56 -14.90 25.70
C VAL A 144 -10.49 -14.44 26.82
N LYS A 145 -10.42 -15.05 28.01
CA LYS A 145 -11.18 -14.58 29.18
C LYS A 145 -10.78 -13.17 29.61
N ASN A 146 -9.48 -12.88 29.67
CA ASN A 146 -8.98 -11.55 30.04
C ASN A 146 -9.37 -10.49 29.00
N ILE A 147 -9.29 -10.82 27.69
CA ILE A 147 -9.76 -9.92 26.63
C ILE A 147 -11.26 -9.64 26.77
N LEU A 148 -12.08 -10.67 27.03
CA LEU A 148 -13.52 -10.48 27.21
C LEU A 148 -13.82 -9.63 28.45
N GLU A 149 -13.11 -9.86 29.56
CA GLU A 149 -13.22 -9.03 30.76
C GLU A 149 -12.78 -7.58 30.51
N ASP A 150 -11.72 -7.35 29.73
CA ASP A 150 -11.23 -6.00 29.42
C ASP A 150 -12.14 -5.27 28.42
N ILE A 151 -12.75 -5.97 27.46
CA ILE A 151 -13.79 -5.41 26.58
C ILE A 151 -15.05 -5.07 27.39
N GLU A 152 -15.44 -5.93 28.33
CA GLU A 152 -16.58 -5.67 29.21
C GLU A 152 -16.29 -4.53 30.20
N LYS A 153 -15.06 -4.44 30.73
CA LYS A 153 -14.57 -3.31 31.51
C LYS A 153 -14.53 -2.04 30.68
N MET A 154 -14.07 -2.04 29.43
CA MET A 154 -14.11 -0.85 28.58
C MET A 154 -15.56 -0.35 28.39
N LYS A 155 -16.52 -1.25 28.18
CA LYS A 155 -17.95 -0.89 28.15
C LYS A 155 -18.43 -0.31 29.50
N LYS A 156 -18.03 -0.91 30.63
CA LYS A 156 -18.37 -0.42 31.98
C LYS A 156 -17.66 0.88 32.34
N THR A 157 -16.43 1.12 31.89
CA THR A 157 -15.65 2.35 32.12
C THR A 157 -16.26 3.49 31.32
N ILE A 158 -16.70 3.25 30.08
CA ILE A 158 -17.48 4.24 29.31
C ILE A 158 -18.81 4.57 30.03
N VAL A 159 -19.49 3.57 30.59
CA VAL A 159 -20.74 3.79 31.35
C VAL A 159 -20.51 4.43 32.73
N LEU A 160 -19.42 4.10 33.43
CA LEU A 160 -19.04 4.70 34.72
C LEU A 160 -18.56 6.14 34.54
N PHE A 161 -17.87 6.47 33.44
CA PHE A 161 -17.50 7.83 33.08
C PHE A 161 -18.74 8.70 32.82
N PHE A 162 -19.78 8.10 32.24
CA PHE A 162 -21.09 8.73 32.07
C PHE A 162 -21.81 8.96 33.41
N ILE A 163 -21.75 8.01 34.34
CA ILE A 163 -22.42 8.11 35.65
C ILE A 163 -21.66 9.04 36.63
N SER A 164 -20.32 9.12 36.55
CA SER A 164 -19.53 10.08 37.34
C SER A 164 -19.67 11.52 36.84
N SER A 165 -20.00 11.74 35.56
CA SER A 165 -20.32 13.08 35.03
C SER A 165 -21.73 13.58 35.42
N LEU A 166 -22.62 12.67 35.84
CA LEU A 166 -24.02 12.99 36.17
C LEU A 166 -24.20 13.53 37.60
N LEU A 167 -23.18 13.46 38.47
CA LEU A 167 -23.29 13.88 39.88
C LEU A 167 -22.73 15.30 40.16
N VAL A 168 -22.15 15.97 39.16
CA VAL A 168 -21.58 17.33 39.30
C VAL A 168 -22.45 18.41 38.63
N LEU A 169 -23.48 18.04 37.85
CA LEU A 169 -24.42 18.95 37.20
C LEU A 169 -25.74 19.10 37.98
N ASN A 170 -25.68 19.72 39.16
CA ASN A 170 -26.85 20.40 39.76
C ASN A 170 -26.56 21.88 40.10
N PHE A 171 -25.46 22.42 39.61
CA PHE A 171 -25.20 23.85 39.58
C PHE A 171 -24.67 24.22 38.19
N ALA A 172 -25.18 25.32 37.65
CA ALA A 172 -24.93 25.86 36.31
C ALA A 172 -25.75 25.22 35.16
N SER A 173 -27.04 25.56 35.13
CA SER A 173 -27.74 25.79 33.87
C SER A 173 -27.02 26.88 33.06
N THR A 174 -27.06 26.74 31.72
CA THR A 174 -26.55 27.63 30.67
C THR A 174 -25.10 27.41 30.19
N SER A 175 -24.91 26.40 29.34
CA SER A 175 -24.14 26.57 28.09
C SER A 175 -24.53 25.49 27.10
N PHE A 176 -24.97 25.91 25.91
CA PHE A 176 -25.18 25.06 24.74
C PHE A 176 -23.92 24.24 24.43
N ALA A 177 -24.12 23.04 23.88
CA ALA A 177 -23.07 22.18 23.36
C ALA A 177 -22.32 22.88 22.21
N GLU A 178 -21.13 23.36 22.49
CA GLU A 178 -20.06 23.48 21.51
C GLU A 178 -19.43 22.09 21.38
N THR A 179 -19.77 21.35 20.32
CA THR A 179 -18.88 20.31 19.82
C THR A 179 -17.64 21.05 19.35
N ILE A 180 -16.58 21.07 20.17
CA ILE A 180 -15.28 21.59 19.75
C ILE A 180 -14.77 20.66 18.64
N SER A 181 -15.11 21.03 17.40
CA SER A 181 -14.31 20.76 16.20
C SER A 181 -12.84 20.86 16.59
N LYS A 182 -12.09 19.76 16.46
CA LYS A 182 -10.65 19.79 16.70
C LYS A 182 -10.02 20.51 15.51
N ALA A 183 -9.90 21.83 15.61
CA ALA A 183 -9.31 22.67 14.57
C ALA A 183 -7.91 22.15 14.22
N PHE A 184 -7.76 21.59 13.03
CA PHE A 184 -6.51 21.05 12.54
C PHE A 184 -5.69 22.20 11.96
N LYS A 185 -4.57 22.54 12.62
CA LYS A 185 -3.70 23.65 12.23
C LYS A 185 -2.32 23.15 11.76
N PRO A 186 -2.20 22.60 10.55
CA PRO A 186 -0.97 21.98 10.10
C PRO A 186 0.02 23.00 9.49
N SER A 187 1.31 22.77 9.74
CA SER A 187 2.40 23.33 8.94
C SER A 187 2.62 22.52 7.65
N LEU A 188 3.38 23.06 6.70
CA LEU A 188 3.75 22.33 5.48
C LEU A 188 4.47 21.02 5.81
N ASN A 189 5.29 21.04 6.87
CA ASN A 189 6.03 19.88 7.34
C ASN A 189 5.08 18.80 7.92
N ASP A 190 4.09 19.21 8.71
CA ASP A 190 3.09 18.29 9.27
C ASP A 190 2.27 17.61 8.17
N VAL A 191 1.83 18.40 7.18
CA VAL A 191 1.10 17.88 6.00
C VAL A 191 1.96 16.89 5.23
N THR A 192 3.25 17.20 5.02
CA THR A 192 4.18 16.31 4.29
C THR A 192 4.39 14.99 5.04
N ARG A 193 4.61 15.04 6.35
CA ARG A 193 4.76 13.84 7.20
C ARG A 193 3.49 12.99 7.25
N LEU A 194 2.33 13.62 7.39
CA LEU A 194 1.05 12.92 7.35
C LEU A 194 0.81 12.28 5.99
N ALA A 195 1.15 12.96 4.89
CA ALA A 195 1.04 12.38 3.56
C ALA A 195 1.96 11.15 3.39
N LEU A 196 3.21 11.21 3.86
CA LEU A 196 4.13 10.08 3.81
C LEU A 196 3.58 8.80 4.45
N ILE A 197 2.70 8.94 5.45
CA ILE A 197 2.08 7.82 6.16
C ILE A 197 0.74 7.46 5.53
N ASN A 198 -0.14 8.44 5.30
CA ASN A 198 -1.56 8.22 5.02
C ASN A 198 -1.94 8.29 3.53
N ASN A 199 -1.12 8.94 2.69
CA ASN A 199 -1.46 9.10 1.28
C ASN A 199 -1.39 7.76 0.55
N PHE A 200 -2.47 7.39 -0.14
CA PHE A 200 -2.56 6.09 -0.81
C PHE A 200 -1.62 5.94 -2.00
N ASP A 201 -1.33 7.00 -2.77
CA ASP A 201 -0.40 6.93 -3.89
C ASP A 201 1.04 6.68 -3.42
N ILE A 202 1.44 7.33 -2.30
CA ILE A 202 2.72 7.07 -1.62
C ILE A 202 2.76 5.65 -1.05
N GLN A 203 1.68 5.17 -0.41
CA GLN A 203 1.63 3.80 0.08
C GLN A 203 1.75 2.78 -1.06
N ILE A 204 1.08 3.00 -2.19
CA ILE A 204 1.20 2.16 -3.39
C ILE A 204 2.65 2.16 -3.87
N ALA A 205 3.30 3.32 -3.99
CA ALA A 205 4.69 3.41 -4.40
C ALA A 205 5.67 2.70 -3.44
N LYS A 206 5.38 2.73 -2.13
CA LYS A 206 6.13 1.96 -1.10
C LYS A 206 5.94 0.46 -1.29
N TYR A 207 4.71 -0.01 -1.52
CA TYR A 207 4.45 -1.42 -1.79
C TYR A 207 5.09 -1.87 -3.11
N ASP A 208 5.06 -1.06 -4.16
CA ASP A 208 5.74 -1.34 -5.44
C ASP A 208 7.25 -1.56 -5.22
N ALA A 209 7.88 -0.72 -4.38
CA ALA A 209 9.28 -0.89 -4.00
C ALA A 209 9.54 -2.19 -3.21
N LEU A 210 8.66 -2.53 -2.25
CA LEU A 210 8.75 -3.77 -1.49
C LEU A 210 8.56 -5.01 -2.39
N ILE A 211 7.64 -4.95 -3.35
CA ILE A 211 7.42 -6.01 -4.35
C ILE A 211 8.66 -6.17 -5.21
N ALA A 212 9.22 -5.07 -5.75
CA ALA A 212 10.46 -5.12 -6.53
C ALA A 212 11.63 -5.72 -5.73
N LYS A 213 11.68 -5.50 -4.41
CA LYS A 213 12.69 -6.11 -3.54
C LYS A 213 12.57 -7.64 -3.47
N THR A 214 11.36 -8.20 -3.61
CA THR A 214 11.16 -9.66 -3.66
C THR A 214 11.72 -10.30 -4.93
N ASP A 215 11.91 -9.52 -6.01
CA ASP A 215 12.54 -10.02 -7.24
C ASP A 215 14.00 -10.44 -7.02
N LYS A 216 14.61 -10.01 -5.91
CA LYS A 216 15.93 -10.51 -5.50
C LYS A 216 15.88 -12.00 -5.23
N ASP A 217 14.94 -12.45 -4.42
CA ASP A 217 14.79 -13.86 -4.06
C ASP A 217 14.41 -14.69 -5.30
N VAL A 218 13.57 -14.14 -6.18
CA VAL A 218 13.25 -14.75 -7.48
C VAL A 218 14.51 -14.89 -8.34
N SER A 219 15.36 -13.87 -8.38
CA SER A 219 16.60 -13.91 -9.17
C SER A 219 17.62 -14.90 -8.61
N GLU A 220 17.71 -15.01 -7.28
CA GLU A 220 18.62 -15.95 -6.60
C GLU A 220 18.08 -17.40 -6.62
N SER A 221 16.79 -17.62 -6.88
CA SER A 221 16.15 -18.95 -6.95
C SER A 221 16.76 -19.90 -7.99
N ILE A 222 17.51 -19.37 -8.97
CA ILE A 222 18.32 -20.19 -9.88
C ILE A 222 19.32 -21.10 -9.13
N TYR A 223 19.68 -20.75 -7.89
CA TYR A 223 20.61 -21.49 -7.03
C TYR A 223 19.91 -22.33 -5.95
N ASP A 224 18.57 -22.41 -5.98
CA ASP A 224 17.82 -23.23 -5.04
C ASP A 224 18.09 -24.72 -5.25
N THR A 225 17.88 -25.48 -4.18
CA THR A 225 17.94 -26.94 -4.25
C THR A 225 16.59 -27.46 -4.71
N ILE A 226 16.58 -28.15 -5.83
CA ILE A 226 15.39 -28.75 -6.43
C ILE A 226 15.30 -30.18 -5.92
N PHE A 227 14.17 -30.52 -5.31
CA PHE A 227 13.78 -31.90 -5.07
C PHE A 227 12.73 -32.29 -6.10
N ASP A 228 12.99 -33.36 -6.84
CA ASP A 228 12.07 -33.95 -7.78
C ASP A 228 11.76 -35.40 -7.35
N ALA A 229 10.52 -35.83 -7.60
CA ALA A 229 10.10 -37.19 -7.36
C ALA A 229 9.09 -37.59 -8.43
N GLU A 230 9.31 -38.74 -9.06
CA GLU A 230 8.47 -39.25 -10.14
C GLU A 230 8.06 -40.68 -9.82
N VAL A 231 6.76 -40.97 -9.96
CA VAL A 231 6.24 -42.34 -9.92
C VAL A 231 5.58 -42.62 -11.25
N LYS A 232 6.08 -43.62 -11.96
CA LYS A 232 5.61 -43.95 -13.30
C LYS A 232 5.19 -45.41 -13.36
N TYR A 233 3.95 -45.62 -13.77
CA TYR A 233 3.40 -46.94 -14.04
C TYR A 233 3.22 -47.12 -15.53
N ARG A 234 3.82 -48.15 -16.11
CA ARG A 234 3.68 -48.49 -17.51
C ARG A 234 3.28 -49.95 -17.65
N ASN A 235 2.19 -50.19 -18.37
CA ASN A 235 1.76 -51.52 -18.76
C ASN A 235 1.70 -51.58 -20.29
N ASN A 236 2.67 -52.24 -20.89
CA ASN A 236 2.84 -52.31 -22.33
C ASN A 236 2.31 -53.65 -22.86
N LYS A 237 1.34 -53.58 -23.77
CA LYS A 237 0.77 -54.73 -24.50
C LYS A 237 0.87 -54.56 -26.02
N LYS A 238 1.80 -53.72 -26.48
CA LYS A 238 2.02 -53.52 -27.92
C LYS A 238 2.52 -54.83 -28.53
N ALA A 239 2.02 -55.15 -29.73
CA ALA A 239 2.43 -56.34 -30.46
C ALA A 239 3.95 -56.35 -30.68
N GLN A 240 4.57 -57.49 -30.39
CA GLN A 240 6.01 -57.71 -30.58
C GLN A 240 6.25 -58.42 -31.92
N SER A 241 7.41 -58.17 -32.53
CA SER A 241 7.82 -58.80 -33.80
C SER A 241 8.16 -60.28 -33.66
N SER A 242 8.40 -60.75 -32.44
CA SER A 242 8.69 -62.15 -32.12
C SER A 242 8.01 -62.56 -30.83
N ALA A 243 7.53 -63.80 -30.79
CA ALA A 243 6.93 -64.42 -29.61
C ALA A 243 7.93 -64.61 -28.44
N ALA A 244 9.24 -64.53 -28.71
CA ALA A 244 10.28 -64.69 -27.69
C ALA A 244 10.39 -63.51 -26.71
N TYR A 245 9.86 -62.32 -27.07
CA TYR A 245 9.95 -61.09 -26.27
C TYR A 245 8.78 -60.92 -25.28
N GLY A 246 7.87 -61.89 -25.20
CA GLY A 246 6.65 -61.76 -24.41
C GLY A 246 5.60 -60.86 -25.09
N THR A 247 4.38 -60.88 -24.54
CA THR A 247 3.25 -60.06 -25.04
C THR A 247 2.90 -58.92 -24.09
N LYS A 248 3.47 -58.91 -22.89
CA LYS A 248 3.16 -57.94 -21.84
C LYS A 248 4.40 -57.62 -21.00
N THR A 249 4.71 -56.33 -20.89
CA THR A 249 5.68 -55.83 -19.90
C THR A 249 5.00 -54.84 -18.96
N ARG A 250 5.45 -54.83 -17.71
CA ARG A 250 5.01 -53.88 -16.70
C ARG A 250 6.25 -53.27 -16.05
N ASP A 251 6.32 -51.95 -16.07
CA ASP A 251 7.39 -51.16 -15.46
C ASP A 251 6.77 -50.23 -14.41
N ASP A 252 7.22 -50.35 -13.17
CA ASP A 252 6.88 -49.43 -12.08
C ASP A 252 8.17 -48.68 -11.68
N ASP A 253 8.30 -47.41 -12.03
CA ASP A 253 9.44 -46.54 -11.67
C ASP A 253 9.09 -45.67 -10.45
N TYR A 254 10.04 -45.55 -9.52
CA TYR A 254 9.99 -44.69 -8.34
C TYR A 254 11.31 -43.94 -8.22
N ASN A 255 11.32 -42.71 -8.71
CA ASN A 255 12.52 -41.88 -8.81
C ASN A 255 12.43 -40.73 -7.81
N ALA A 256 13.56 -40.37 -7.23
CA ALA A 256 13.72 -39.18 -6.40
C ALA A 256 15.08 -38.54 -6.66
N GLY A 257 15.11 -37.24 -6.85
CA GLY A 257 16.29 -36.46 -7.19
C GLY A 257 16.45 -35.23 -6.31
N LEU A 258 17.71 -34.89 -6.04
CA LEU A 258 18.12 -33.60 -5.50
C LEU A 258 19.12 -32.97 -6.49
N SER A 259 18.87 -31.76 -6.94
CA SER A 259 19.80 -31.01 -7.78
C SER A 259 19.99 -29.58 -7.28
N LYS A 260 21.21 -29.04 -7.43
CA LYS A 260 21.52 -27.66 -7.05
C LYS A 260 22.50 -27.05 -8.03
N LYS A 261 22.17 -25.86 -8.53
CA LYS A 261 23.10 -25.05 -9.31
C LYS A 261 23.90 -24.13 -8.38
N LEU A 262 25.21 -24.12 -8.52
CA LEU A 262 26.11 -23.25 -7.76
C LEU A 262 26.37 -21.94 -8.52
N PRO A 263 26.72 -20.84 -7.83
CA PRO A 263 27.12 -19.59 -8.48
C PRO A 263 28.32 -19.72 -9.43
N THR A 264 29.10 -20.79 -9.31
CA THR A 264 30.19 -21.14 -10.23
C THR A 264 29.71 -21.70 -11.58
N GLY A 265 28.39 -21.84 -11.78
CA GLY A 265 27.80 -22.46 -12.97
C GLY A 265 27.83 -23.99 -12.94
N THR A 266 28.33 -24.60 -11.86
CA THR A 266 28.36 -26.05 -11.65
C THR A 266 27.01 -26.52 -11.11
N THR A 267 26.42 -27.54 -11.72
CA THR A 267 25.26 -28.25 -11.19
C THR A 267 25.71 -29.53 -10.51
N ILE A 268 25.27 -29.74 -9.28
CA ILE A 268 25.47 -31.00 -8.56
C ILE A 268 24.13 -31.70 -8.43
N GLY A 269 24.12 -33.03 -8.63
CA GLY A 269 22.92 -33.86 -8.58
C GLY A 269 23.14 -35.13 -7.78
N LEU A 270 22.11 -35.55 -7.05
CA LEU A 270 21.99 -36.85 -6.40
C LEU A 270 20.65 -37.45 -6.80
N GLY A 271 20.66 -38.61 -7.46
CA GLY A 271 19.48 -39.33 -7.91
C GLY A 271 19.35 -40.70 -7.25
N LEU A 272 18.10 -41.12 -7.05
CA LEU A 272 17.69 -42.44 -6.66
C LEU A 272 16.62 -42.91 -7.64
N ASP A 273 16.93 -43.90 -8.45
CA ASP A 273 16.00 -44.50 -9.40
C ASP A 273 15.69 -45.92 -8.91
N ASN A 274 14.40 -46.26 -8.74
CA ASN A 274 13.99 -47.62 -8.40
C ASN A 274 13.01 -48.10 -9.45
N ASN A 275 13.34 -49.19 -10.13
CA ASN A 275 12.49 -49.77 -11.15
C ASN A 275 12.10 -51.19 -10.74
N ARG A 276 10.81 -51.49 -10.86
CA ARG A 276 10.30 -52.86 -10.89
C ARG A 276 9.88 -53.17 -12.31
N ASN A 277 10.53 -54.16 -12.91
CA ASN A 277 10.19 -54.66 -14.23
C ASN A 277 9.63 -56.07 -14.13
N TRP A 278 8.49 -56.29 -14.80
CA TRP A 278 7.87 -57.60 -14.97
C TRP A 278 7.62 -57.89 -16.45
N THR A 279 7.94 -59.11 -16.89
CA THR A 279 7.71 -59.55 -18.27
C THR A 279 7.23 -60.99 -18.34
N ASP A 280 6.40 -61.29 -19.35
CA ASP A 280 5.97 -62.66 -19.70
C ASP A 280 6.86 -63.32 -20.76
N ALA A 281 8.02 -62.73 -21.08
CA ALA A 281 8.97 -63.30 -22.04
C ALA A 281 9.47 -64.68 -21.58
N SER A 282 9.47 -65.67 -22.48
CA SER A 282 9.92 -67.03 -22.18
C SER A 282 11.44 -67.19 -22.11
N THR A 283 12.19 -66.13 -22.38
CA THR A 283 13.65 -66.11 -22.50
C THR A 283 14.36 -65.51 -21.28
N VAL A 284 13.63 -64.94 -20.32
CA VAL A 284 14.23 -64.38 -19.09
C VAL A 284 14.25 -65.41 -17.96
N SER A 285 15.34 -65.44 -17.19
CA SER A 285 15.50 -66.34 -16.04
C SER A 285 14.65 -65.94 -14.83
N GLN A 286 14.33 -64.65 -14.71
CA GLN A 286 13.47 -64.09 -13.68
C GLN A 286 12.46 -63.14 -14.35
N ASN A 287 11.18 -63.43 -14.16
CA ASN A 287 10.08 -62.69 -14.77
C ASN A 287 9.73 -61.40 -14.02
N GLU A 288 10.20 -61.24 -12.78
CA GLU A 288 10.05 -60.05 -11.96
C GLU A 288 11.41 -59.66 -11.36
N SER A 289 11.87 -58.47 -11.68
CA SER A 289 13.16 -57.94 -11.23
C SER A 289 13.00 -56.54 -10.65
N PHE A 290 13.73 -56.26 -9.58
CA PHE A 290 13.83 -54.93 -9.00
C PHE A 290 15.25 -54.42 -9.20
N THR A 291 15.39 -53.20 -9.70
CA THR A 291 16.65 -52.48 -9.79
C THR A 291 16.56 -51.21 -8.97
N SER A 292 17.63 -50.91 -8.23
CA SER A 292 17.78 -49.67 -7.49
C SER A 292 19.13 -49.07 -7.87
N ASP A 293 19.13 -47.80 -8.23
CA ASP A 293 20.27 -47.07 -8.75
C ASP A 293 20.44 -45.78 -7.93
N ILE A 294 21.63 -45.56 -7.37
CA ILE A 294 22.02 -44.27 -6.80
C ILE A 294 23.02 -43.60 -7.71
N SER A 295 22.76 -42.35 -8.08
CA SER A 295 23.60 -41.58 -8.99
C SER A 295 24.07 -40.28 -8.34
N PHE A 296 25.36 -39.99 -8.42
CA PHE A 296 25.90 -38.67 -8.13
C PHE A 296 26.43 -38.06 -9.42
N SER A 297 26.10 -36.80 -9.69
CA SER A 297 26.51 -36.11 -10.91
C SER A 297 27.04 -34.70 -10.63
N ILE A 298 28.03 -34.32 -11.45
CA ILE A 298 28.58 -32.97 -11.52
C ILE A 298 28.56 -32.56 -12.99
N ASP A 299 27.88 -31.46 -13.32
CA ASP A 299 27.90 -30.83 -14.64
C ASP A 299 28.51 -29.43 -14.51
N GLN A 300 29.60 -29.17 -15.23
CA GLN A 300 30.26 -27.88 -15.25
C GLN A 300 30.45 -27.37 -16.68
N ASP A 301 29.86 -26.21 -16.97
CA ASP A 301 30.16 -25.45 -18.19
C ASP A 301 31.53 -24.76 -18.03
N LEU A 302 32.47 -25.14 -18.89
CA LEU A 302 33.83 -24.64 -19.02
C LEU A 302 33.99 -23.61 -20.16
N GLY A 303 32.92 -23.34 -20.91
CA GLY A 303 32.87 -22.41 -22.03
C GLY A 303 31.99 -21.20 -21.77
N LYS A 304 30.76 -21.21 -22.29
CA LYS A 304 29.87 -20.04 -22.34
C LYS A 304 29.40 -19.57 -20.97
N ASN A 305 29.29 -20.46 -20.01
CA ASN A 305 28.95 -20.15 -18.63
C ASN A 305 30.09 -20.49 -17.66
N PHE A 306 31.35 -20.38 -18.10
CA PHE A 306 32.50 -20.64 -17.24
C PHE A 306 32.47 -19.80 -15.96
N PHE A 307 32.69 -20.46 -14.83
CA PHE A 307 32.51 -19.89 -13.49
C PHE A 307 31.15 -19.19 -13.28
N GLY A 308 30.10 -19.56 -14.01
CA GLY A 308 28.77 -18.99 -13.88
C GLY A 308 28.68 -17.55 -14.40
N ILE A 309 29.48 -17.15 -15.39
CA ILE A 309 29.46 -15.76 -15.91
C ILE A 309 28.08 -15.36 -16.47
N GLN A 310 27.32 -16.30 -17.03
CA GLN A 310 25.96 -16.03 -17.51
C GLN A 310 24.98 -15.99 -16.34
N ASP A 311 25.03 -16.96 -15.44
CA ASP A 311 24.11 -17.03 -14.30
C ASP A 311 24.32 -15.84 -13.37
N ARG A 312 25.54 -15.61 -12.89
CA ARG A 312 25.90 -14.47 -12.03
C ARG A 312 25.66 -13.14 -12.75
N GLY A 313 25.93 -13.09 -14.05
CA GLY A 313 25.66 -11.91 -14.87
C GLY A 313 24.17 -11.58 -14.92
N SER A 314 23.31 -12.59 -15.09
CA SER A 314 21.85 -12.43 -15.07
C SER A 314 21.36 -11.98 -13.70
N VAL A 315 21.82 -12.63 -12.62
CA VAL A 315 21.46 -12.23 -11.24
C VAL A 315 21.92 -10.79 -10.96
N LYS A 316 23.15 -10.42 -11.35
CA LYS A 316 23.66 -9.06 -11.15
C LYS A 316 22.86 -8.01 -11.94
N ILE A 317 22.44 -8.33 -13.18
CA ILE A 317 21.56 -7.47 -13.96
C ILE A 317 20.21 -7.28 -13.25
N SER A 318 19.60 -8.36 -12.76
CA SER A 318 18.34 -8.27 -12.01
C SER A 318 18.49 -7.41 -10.76
N LEU A 319 19.57 -7.58 -9.99
CA LEU A 319 19.84 -6.74 -8.80
C LEU A 319 19.96 -5.24 -9.16
N ILE A 320 20.59 -4.92 -10.29
CA ILE A 320 20.66 -3.54 -10.79
C ILE A 320 19.27 -3.03 -11.21
N ASP A 321 18.46 -3.88 -11.84
CA ASP A 321 17.09 -3.51 -12.22
C ASP A 321 16.19 -3.29 -10.99
N ILE A 322 16.40 -4.01 -9.89
CA ILE A 322 15.75 -3.75 -8.59
C ILE A 322 16.16 -2.38 -8.05
N GLU A 323 17.45 -2.05 -8.04
CA GLU A 323 17.93 -0.72 -7.60
C GLU A 323 17.36 0.42 -8.48
N LYS A 324 17.21 0.18 -9.79
CA LYS A 324 16.53 1.11 -10.70
C LYS A 324 15.04 1.25 -10.41
N ALA A 325 14.37 0.16 -10.00
CA ALA A 325 12.97 0.18 -9.59
C ALA A 325 12.81 0.99 -8.29
N GLU A 326 13.71 0.84 -7.31
CA GLU A 326 13.73 1.64 -6.08
C GLU A 326 13.85 3.15 -6.39
N PHE A 327 14.75 3.55 -7.30
CA PHE A 327 14.83 4.95 -7.74
C PHE A 327 13.55 5.45 -8.40
N THR A 328 12.83 4.58 -9.12
CA THR A 328 11.56 4.93 -9.77
C THR A 328 10.45 5.12 -8.75
N SER A 329 10.38 4.26 -7.72
CA SER A 329 9.44 4.42 -6.61
C SER A 329 9.72 5.70 -5.81
N LEU A 330 10.99 6.01 -5.54
CA LEU A 330 11.37 7.26 -4.85
C LEU A 330 10.99 8.50 -5.67
N GLU A 331 11.19 8.48 -7.00
CA GLU A 331 10.77 9.57 -7.89
C GLU A 331 9.24 9.79 -7.86
N LYS A 332 8.46 8.70 -7.79
CA LYS A 332 7.00 8.77 -7.65
C LYS A 332 6.59 9.38 -6.29
N ILE A 333 7.22 8.94 -5.20
CA ILE A 333 6.98 9.50 -3.86
C ILE A 333 7.34 11.00 -3.82
N GLU A 334 8.46 11.41 -4.41
CA GLU A 334 8.86 12.83 -4.50
C GLU A 334 7.81 13.66 -5.27
N ALA A 335 7.26 13.12 -6.36
CA ALA A 335 6.20 13.76 -7.14
C ALA A 335 4.89 13.89 -6.34
N ASP A 336 4.48 12.83 -5.64
CA ASP A 336 3.27 12.82 -4.82
C ASP A 336 3.38 13.81 -3.65
N ILE A 337 4.54 13.89 -2.99
CA ILE A 337 4.80 14.90 -1.96
C ILE A 337 4.75 16.31 -2.54
N SER A 338 5.36 16.54 -3.71
CA SER A 338 5.28 17.84 -4.39
C SER A 338 3.84 18.24 -4.70
N ALA A 339 2.99 17.28 -5.08
CA ALA A 339 1.57 17.52 -5.32
C ALA A 339 0.83 17.90 -4.03
N VAL A 340 1.13 17.23 -2.92
CA VAL A 340 0.58 17.56 -1.59
C VAL A 340 1.03 18.95 -1.13
N GLN A 341 2.32 19.26 -1.24
CA GLN A 341 2.86 20.58 -0.87
C GLN A 341 2.24 21.69 -1.73
N THR A 342 2.03 21.44 -3.02
CA THR A 342 1.33 22.36 -3.92
C THR A 342 -0.13 22.56 -3.48
N ALA A 343 -0.84 21.47 -3.15
CA ALA A 343 -2.21 21.55 -2.65
C ALA A 343 -2.31 22.32 -1.32
N TYR A 344 -1.29 22.24 -0.46
CA TYR A 344 -1.22 23.02 0.78
C TYR A 344 -1.14 24.51 0.47
N TRP A 345 -0.23 24.91 -0.42
CA TRP A 345 -0.11 26.31 -0.82
C TRP A 345 -1.32 26.82 -1.60
N ASP A 346 -2.00 25.97 -2.36
CA ASP A 346 -3.30 26.28 -2.96
C ASP A 346 -4.33 26.67 -1.89
N LEU A 347 -4.44 25.87 -0.82
CA LEU A 347 -5.35 26.15 0.28
C LEU A 347 -4.98 27.47 0.98
N VAL A 348 -3.69 27.68 1.28
CA VAL A 348 -3.19 28.93 1.90
C VAL A 348 -3.54 30.14 1.01
N TYR A 349 -3.28 30.05 -0.29
CA TYR A 349 -3.59 31.10 -1.27
C TYR A 349 -5.10 31.42 -1.30
N HIS A 350 -5.95 30.41 -1.38
CA HIS A 350 -7.40 30.62 -1.46
C HIS A 350 -7.99 31.11 -0.13
N LEU A 351 -7.44 30.71 1.02
CA LEU A 351 -7.83 31.24 2.32
C LEU A 351 -7.49 32.73 2.45
N GLU A 352 -6.28 33.13 2.06
CA GLU A 352 -5.88 34.53 2.11
C GLU A 352 -6.67 35.38 1.12
N LYS A 353 -6.93 34.84 -0.08
CA LYS A 353 -7.78 35.48 -1.07
C LYS A 353 -9.19 35.72 -0.49
N MET A 354 -9.80 34.70 0.11
CA MET A 354 -11.11 34.81 0.77
C MET A 354 -11.12 35.88 1.87
N ARG A 355 -10.05 36.00 2.68
CA ARG A 355 -9.92 37.06 3.68
C ARG A 355 -9.91 38.45 3.05
N ILE A 356 -9.17 38.64 1.96
CA ILE A 356 -9.19 39.90 1.19
C ILE A 356 -10.61 40.19 0.68
N GLN A 357 -11.34 39.21 0.12
CA GLN A 357 -12.73 39.43 -0.31
C GLN A 357 -13.65 39.78 0.88
N GLN A 358 -13.43 39.19 2.05
CA GLN A 358 -14.21 39.48 3.25
C GLN A 358 -14.07 40.95 3.67
N GLU A 359 -12.82 41.43 3.78
CA GLU A 359 -12.53 42.84 4.10
C GLU A 359 -13.25 43.80 3.12
N MET A 360 -13.31 43.42 1.84
CA MET A 360 -13.95 44.25 0.81
C MET A 360 -15.48 44.24 0.88
N VAL A 361 -16.09 43.12 1.28
CA VAL A 361 -17.52 43.08 1.59
C VAL A 361 -17.83 43.99 2.76
N GLU A 362 -16.99 43.99 3.80
CA GLU A 362 -17.15 44.84 4.99
C GLU A 362 -17.07 46.33 4.61
N GLN A 363 -16.07 46.73 3.81
CA GLN A 363 -15.94 48.10 3.30
C GLN A 363 -17.11 48.51 2.39
N ALA A 364 -17.48 47.67 1.43
CA ALA A 364 -18.59 47.97 0.51
C ALA A 364 -19.95 48.03 1.23
N LYS A 365 -20.13 47.22 2.27
CA LYS A 365 -21.33 47.25 3.13
C LYS A 365 -21.38 48.54 3.93
N ALA A 366 -20.27 48.96 4.53
CA ALA A 366 -20.21 50.22 5.27
C ALA A 366 -20.58 51.42 4.37
N LEU A 367 -20.06 51.46 3.14
CA LEU A 367 -20.43 52.50 2.17
C LEU A 367 -21.91 52.44 1.79
N TYR A 368 -22.45 51.25 1.53
CA TYR A 368 -23.87 51.05 1.25
C TYR A 368 -24.75 51.52 2.41
N ASP A 369 -24.43 51.14 3.65
CA ASP A 369 -25.19 51.52 4.84
C ASP A 369 -25.22 53.06 5.00
N ILE A 370 -24.08 53.74 4.81
CA ILE A 370 -23.98 55.21 4.81
C ILE A 370 -24.88 55.82 3.72
N HIS A 371 -24.87 55.27 2.51
CA HIS A 371 -25.67 55.77 1.39
C HIS A 371 -27.18 55.56 1.63
N GLN A 372 -27.58 54.44 2.23
CA GLN A 372 -28.98 54.19 2.57
C GLN A 372 -29.51 55.14 3.64
N GLU A 373 -28.68 55.51 4.63
CA GLU A 373 -29.05 56.53 5.61
C GLU A 373 -29.19 57.90 4.96
N LYS A 374 -28.18 58.34 4.19
CA LYS A 374 -28.22 59.63 3.48
C LYS A 374 -29.37 59.73 2.49
N LEU A 375 -29.79 58.62 1.87
CA LEU A 375 -30.92 58.61 0.93
C LEU A 375 -32.25 58.88 1.63
N LYS A 376 -32.43 58.38 2.87
CA LYS A 376 -33.62 58.67 3.68
C LYS A 376 -33.71 60.15 4.03
N ASP A 377 -32.57 60.79 4.23
CA ASP A 377 -32.46 62.21 4.55
C ASP A 377 -32.44 63.11 3.29
N GLY A 378 -32.45 62.53 2.08
CA GLY A 378 -32.36 63.26 0.81
C GLY A 378 -30.98 63.90 0.54
N LEU A 379 -29.93 63.40 1.18
CA LEU A 379 -28.55 63.94 1.15
C LEU A 379 -27.61 63.22 0.18
N VAL A 380 -28.11 62.26 -0.61
CA VAL A 380 -27.34 61.54 -1.64
C VAL A 380 -28.20 61.37 -2.89
N GLU A 381 -27.56 61.35 -4.06
CA GLU A 381 -28.28 61.12 -5.32
C GLU A 381 -28.67 59.64 -5.47
N ILE A 382 -29.85 59.39 -6.07
CA ILE A 382 -30.37 58.03 -6.30
C ILE A 382 -29.37 57.14 -7.07
N PRO A 383 -28.71 57.61 -8.16
CA PRO A 383 -27.72 56.80 -8.87
C PRO A 383 -26.55 56.36 -7.98
N GLU A 384 -26.07 57.20 -7.07
CA GLU A 384 -24.98 56.86 -6.15
C GLU A 384 -25.40 55.79 -5.13
N ALA A 385 -26.62 55.90 -4.60
CA ALA A 385 -27.15 54.87 -3.70
C ALA A 385 -27.27 53.50 -4.42
N ILE A 386 -27.76 53.50 -5.67
CA ILE A 386 -27.84 52.28 -6.49
C ILE A 386 -26.45 51.72 -6.79
N ALA A 387 -25.47 52.58 -7.12
CA ALA A 387 -24.09 52.16 -7.38
C ALA A 387 -23.45 51.51 -6.14
N SER A 388 -23.66 52.08 -4.95
CA SER A 388 -23.17 51.52 -3.69
C SER A 388 -23.79 50.14 -3.38
N GLU A 389 -25.10 49.97 -3.63
CA GLU A 389 -25.77 48.68 -3.47
C GLU A 389 -25.22 47.64 -4.45
N ALA A 390 -25.09 48.00 -5.74
CA ALA A 390 -24.54 47.13 -6.75
C ALA A 390 -23.11 46.67 -6.40
N ASN A 391 -22.26 47.57 -5.88
CA ASN A 391 -20.92 47.25 -5.42
C ASN A 391 -20.95 46.27 -4.24
N TYR A 392 -21.77 46.51 -3.21
CA TYR A 392 -21.92 45.58 -2.09
C TYR A 392 -22.35 44.18 -2.55
N ARG A 393 -23.37 44.09 -3.42
CA ARG A 393 -23.84 42.81 -3.98
C ARG A 393 -22.75 42.09 -4.79
N LYS A 394 -21.99 42.84 -5.60
CA LYS A 394 -20.85 42.30 -6.37
C LYS A 394 -19.80 41.69 -5.44
N ARG A 395 -19.33 42.43 -4.42
CA ARG A 395 -18.34 41.93 -3.45
C ARG A 395 -18.86 40.72 -2.69
N LYS A 396 -20.14 40.73 -2.31
CA LYS A 396 -20.75 39.61 -1.60
C LYS A 396 -20.74 38.32 -2.44
N ASN A 397 -21.09 38.43 -3.72
CA ASN A 397 -21.00 37.30 -4.66
C ASN A 397 -19.56 36.80 -4.83
N GLU A 398 -18.59 37.71 -4.97
CA GLU A 398 -17.16 37.35 -5.09
C GLU A 398 -16.64 36.62 -3.84
N PHE A 399 -17.04 37.06 -2.65
CA PHE A 399 -16.72 36.39 -1.39
C PHE A 399 -17.35 35.00 -1.30
N ASP A 400 -18.63 34.85 -1.66
CA ASP A 400 -19.33 33.56 -1.60
C ASP A 400 -18.68 32.54 -2.57
N LEU A 401 -18.20 32.99 -3.74
CA LEU A 401 -17.39 32.18 -4.66
C LEU A 401 -16.04 31.78 -4.04
N ALA A 402 -15.36 32.70 -3.36
CA ALA A 402 -14.10 32.42 -2.68
C ALA A 402 -14.27 31.37 -1.55
N VAL A 403 -15.35 31.47 -0.76
CA VAL A 403 -15.70 30.48 0.27
C VAL A 403 -15.90 29.09 -0.34
N ASN A 404 -16.61 29.00 -1.47
CA ASN A 404 -16.81 27.71 -2.16
C ASN A 404 -15.47 27.12 -2.66
N LEU A 405 -14.57 27.96 -3.19
CA LEU A 405 -13.24 27.53 -3.63
C LEU A 405 -12.39 27.02 -2.47
N VAL A 406 -12.39 27.70 -1.32
CA VAL A 406 -11.68 27.23 -0.11
C VAL A 406 -12.16 25.83 0.27
N LYS A 407 -13.48 25.61 0.37
CA LYS A 407 -14.05 24.28 0.68
C LYS A 407 -13.61 23.22 -0.32
N SER A 408 -13.57 23.56 -1.62
CA SER A 408 -13.06 22.64 -2.64
C SER A 408 -11.58 22.31 -2.44
N LYS A 409 -10.74 23.27 -2.03
CA LYS A 409 -9.31 23.05 -1.79
C LYS A 409 -9.06 22.28 -0.50
N GLU A 410 -9.85 22.51 0.55
CA GLU A 410 -9.82 21.68 1.75
C GLU A 410 -10.14 20.21 1.44
N ASN A 411 -11.14 19.95 0.59
CA ASN A 411 -11.49 18.58 0.20
C ASN A 411 -10.35 17.86 -0.52
N VAL A 412 -9.55 18.58 -1.34
CA VAL A 412 -8.36 18.02 -1.97
C VAL A 412 -7.33 17.60 -0.90
N ILE A 413 -7.09 18.44 0.11
CA ILE A 413 -6.19 18.11 1.21
C ILE A 413 -6.72 16.96 2.06
N ARG A 414 -8.01 16.97 2.41
CA ARG A 414 -8.65 15.85 3.14
C ARG A 414 -8.46 14.53 2.40
N PHE A 415 -8.66 14.54 1.09
CA PHE A 415 -8.43 13.37 0.24
C PHE A 415 -6.95 12.94 0.24
N MET A 416 -6.02 13.87 -0.02
CA MET A 416 -4.59 13.55 -0.11
C MET A 416 -3.99 13.05 1.21
N LEU A 417 -4.50 13.53 2.35
CA LEU A 417 -4.05 13.15 3.69
C LEU A 417 -4.87 12.02 4.33
N ASN A 418 -5.91 11.56 3.64
CA ASN A 418 -6.89 10.58 4.12
C ASN A 418 -7.40 10.94 5.53
N LEU A 419 -7.86 12.18 5.70
CA LEU A 419 -8.42 12.67 6.97
C LEU A 419 -9.90 12.28 7.08
N ASP A 420 -10.32 11.86 8.28
CA ASP A 420 -11.72 11.56 8.58
C ASP A 420 -12.61 12.81 8.50
N ASP A 421 -13.91 12.60 8.20
CA ASP A 421 -14.92 13.65 8.05
C ASP A 421 -15.16 14.48 9.33
N ASP A 422 -14.63 14.04 10.47
CA ASP A 422 -14.74 14.72 11.77
C ASP A 422 -13.86 15.99 11.86
N VAL A 423 -12.90 16.20 10.93
CA VAL A 423 -12.07 17.40 10.86
C VAL A 423 -12.83 18.54 10.17
N SER A 424 -13.46 19.39 10.98
CA SER A 424 -14.42 20.39 10.49
C SER A 424 -13.77 21.53 9.69
N GLU A 425 -12.54 21.92 10.01
CA GLU A 425 -11.85 23.03 9.33
C GLU A 425 -10.32 22.84 9.37
N ILE A 426 -9.67 23.10 8.23
CA ILE A 426 -8.22 23.02 8.09
C ILE A 426 -7.67 24.44 8.03
N ASN A 427 -6.92 24.83 9.06
CA ASN A 427 -6.40 26.19 9.20
C ASN A 427 -4.86 26.19 9.17
N PRO A 428 -4.23 26.29 7.98
CA PRO A 428 -2.78 26.35 7.82
C PRO A 428 -2.12 27.39 8.73
N THR A 429 -0.96 27.06 9.30
CA THR A 429 -0.20 27.98 10.17
C THR A 429 0.68 28.95 9.40
N GLU A 430 1.10 28.60 8.19
CA GLU A 430 2.04 29.39 7.39
C GLU A 430 1.35 30.52 6.62
N LYS A 431 2.12 31.57 6.34
CA LYS A 431 1.72 32.69 5.49
C LYS A 431 2.63 32.76 4.26
N LEU A 432 2.10 33.30 3.17
CA LEU A 432 2.85 33.52 1.93
C LEU A 432 3.88 34.65 2.11
N GLU A 433 5.07 34.28 2.59
CA GLU A 433 6.19 35.20 2.81
C GLU A 433 7.28 35.10 1.73
N LEU A 434 7.97 36.21 1.49
CA LEU A 434 9.10 36.27 0.57
C LEU A 434 10.39 35.87 1.30
N LYS A 435 10.89 34.67 1.02
CA LYS A 435 12.22 34.24 1.46
C LYS A 435 13.31 35.08 0.77
N LYS A 436 14.19 35.69 1.57
CA LYS A 436 15.30 36.53 1.09
C LYS A 436 16.45 35.66 0.56
N GLY A 437 16.79 35.81 -0.72
CA GLY A 437 17.96 35.16 -1.34
C GLY A 437 17.74 34.91 -2.83
N LYS A 438 18.83 34.88 -3.62
CA LYS A 438 18.79 34.45 -5.03
C LYS A 438 19.34 33.04 -5.12
N ASN A 439 18.65 32.16 -5.85
CA ASN A 439 19.13 30.82 -6.12
C ASN A 439 20.30 30.86 -7.11
N ASN A 440 21.41 30.18 -6.78
CA ASN A 440 22.62 30.15 -7.59
C ASN A 440 22.64 28.91 -8.50
N LEU A 441 22.62 29.12 -9.82
CA LEU A 441 22.59 28.04 -10.80
C LEU A 441 23.66 26.96 -10.59
N GLY A 442 24.91 27.36 -10.33
CA GLY A 442 26.02 26.42 -10.19
C GLY A 442 25.84 25.48 -8.99
N GLN A 443 25.37 26.01 -7.87
CA GLN A 443 25.09 25.23 -6.66
C GLN A 443 23.90 24.29 -6.87
N GLU A 444 22.79 24.80 -7.41
CA GLU A 444 21.57 24.01 -7.62
C GLU A 444 21.78 22.88 -8.64
N LEU A 445 22.59 23.13 -9.69
CA LEU A 445 22.93 22.12 -10.69
C LEU A 445 23.80 21.00 -10.09
N ALA A 446 24.76 21.33 -9.22
CA ALA A 446 25.59 20.34 -8.54
C ALA A 446 24.76 19.43 -7.62
N ILE A 447 23.80 20.01 -6.88
CA ILE A 447 22.84 19.26 -6.05
C ILE A 447 21.99 18.33 -6.93
N ALA A 448 21.46 18.84 -8.05
CA ALA A 448 20.64 18.05 -8.96
C ALA A 448 21.39 16.81 -9.50
N PHE A 449 22.63 16.94 -9.98
CA PHE A 449 23.39 15.79 -10.46
C PHE A 449 23.78 14.77 -9.38
N LYS A 450 23.81 15.20 -8.12
CA LYS A 450 24.06 14.32 -6.97
C LYS A 450 22.80 13.54 -6.59
N ASN A 451 21.64 14.17 -6.62
CA ASN A 451 20.45 13.66 -5.94
C ASN A 451 19.42 13.03 -6.88
N ARG A 452 19.25 13.57 -8.09
CA ARG A 452 18.24 13.13 -9.06
C ARG A 452 18.25 11.63 -9.32
N ARG A 453 17.08 11.03 -9.15
CA ARG A 453 16.83 9.58 -9.25
C ARG A 453 16.95 9.06 -10.68
N ASP A 454 16.44 9.81 -11.66
CA ASP A 454 16.53 9.47 -13.08
C ASP A 454 17.98 9.40 -13.59
N TYR A 455 18.83 10.32 -13.16
CA TYR A 455 20.27 10.31 -13.48
C TYR A 455 20.99 9.09 -12.89
N LYS A 456 20.69 8.74 -11.63
CA LYS A 456 21.23 7.53 -10.98
C LYS A 456 20.77 6.26 -11.69
N ARG A 457 19.49 6.19 -12.08
CA ARG A 457 18.88 5.09 -12.84
C ARG A 457 19.56 4.86 -14.19
N GLU A 458 19.82 5.91 -14.97
CA GLU A 458 20.52 5.80 -16.25
C GLU A 458 21.98 5.34 -16.10
N LYS A 459 22.69 5.81 -15.05
CA LYS A 459 24.04 5.29 -14.73
C LYS A 459 24.03 3.80 -14.44
N LYS A 460 23.04 3.34 -13.67
CA LYS A 460 22.84 1.91 -13.38
C LYS A 460 22.46 1.11 -14.61
N ASP A 461 21.68 1.68 -15.53
CA ASP A 461 21.37 1.01 -16.80
C ASP A 461 22.64 0.76 -17.64
N ILE A 462 23.58 1.72 -17.67
CA ILE A 462 24.88 1.53 -18.33
C ILE A 462 25.68 0.40 -17.66
N GLU A 463 25.71 0.31 -16.33
CA GLU A 463 26.36 -0.80 -15.61
C GLU A 463 25.73 -2.16 -16.00
N SER A 464 24.40 -2.22 -16.08
CA SER A 464 23.67 -3.42 -16.56
C SER A 464 24.04 -3.77 -18.01
N LYS A 465 24.16 -2.77 -18.92
CA LYS A 465 24.61 -3.02 -20.29
C LYS A 465 26.06 -3.51 -20.36
N ASP A 466 26.92 -3.10 -19.45
CA ASP A 466 28.32 -3.53 -19.38
C ASP A 466 28.47 -5.00 -19.01
N ILE A 467 27.67 -5.45 -18.04
CA ILE A 467 27.58 -6.86 -17.67
C ILE A 467 27.03 -7.66 -18.85
N LYS A 468 25.94 -7.19 -19.46
CA LYS A 468 25.32 -7.85 -20.62
C LYS A 468 26.27 -7.94 -21.82
N LEU A 469 27.08 -6.91 -22.06
CA LEU A 469 28.10 -6.92 -23.10
C LEU A 469 29.16 -8.00 -22.81
N SER A 470 29.62 -8.11 -21.57
CA SER A 470 30.59 -9.13 -21.15
C SER A 470 30.03 -10.54 -21.32
N MET A 471 28.77 -10.77 -20.96
CA MET A 471 28.05 -12.02 -21.20
C MET A 471 27.96 -12.37 -22.69
N LYS A 472 27.60 -11.39 -23.55
CA LYS A 472 27.49 -11.61 -25.00
C LYS A 472 28.85 -11.81 -25.68
N LYS A 473 29.94 -11.24 -25.16
CA LYS A 473 31.31 -11.57 -25.59
C LYS A 473 31.62 -13.04 -25.30
N ASN A 474 31.23 -13.54 -24.13
CA ASN A 474 31.46 -14.94 -23.77
C ASN A 474 30.62 -15.92 -24.60
N ASN A 475 29.40 -15.53 -25.01
CA ASN A 475 28.54 -16.39 -25.85
C ASN A 475 29.12 -16.73 -27.24
N ILE A 476 30.21 -16.07 -27.66
CA ILE A 476 30.91 -16.42 -28.91
C ILE A 476 31.74 -17.69 -28.75
N TRP A 477 32.16 -18.01 -27.52
CA TRP A 477 32.93 -19.23 -27.23
C TRP A 477 32.10 -20.49 -27.50
N PRO A 478 32.76 -21.61 -27.85
CA PRO A 478 32.13 -22.93 -27.83
C PRO A 478 31.50 -23.21 -26.46
N GLU A 479 30.42 -23.98 -26.47
CA GLU A 479 29.91 -24.59 -25.25
C GLU A 479 30.74 -25.84 -24.96
N ILE A 480 31.32 -25.90 -23.76
CA ILE A 480 32.24 -26.96 -23.34
C ILE A 480 31.73 -27.44 -22.00
N ASN A 481 31.21 -28.66 -21.91
CA ASN A 481 30.66 -29.20 -20.67
C ASN A 481 31.52 -30.37 -20.21
N LEU A 482 31.90 -30.34 -18.94
CA LEU A 482 32.46 -31.47 -18.21
C LEU A 482 31.34 -32.09 -17.38
N ILE A 483 30.99 -33.33 -17.70
CA ILE A 483 29.98 -34.11 -16.98
C ILE A 483 30.69 -35.28 -16.34
N ALA A 484 30.64 -35.38 -15.02
CA ALA A 484 31.12 -36.53 -14.27
C ALA A 484 29.95 -37.19 -13.54
N SER A 485 29.85 -38.50 -13.62
CA SER A 485 28.85 -39.29 -12.89
C SER A 485 29.48 -40.47 -12.19
N LEU A 486 28.93 -40.79 -11.03
CA LEU A 486 29.18 -42.02 -10.28
C LEU A 486 27.82 -42.65 -10.01
N ASN A 487 27.58 -43.81 -10.60
CA ASN A 487 26.37 -44.59 -10.42
C ASN A 487 26.71 -45.90 -9.72
N ARG A 488 25.84 -46.36 -8.83
CA ARG A 488 25.89 -47.73 -8.30
C ARG A 488 24.50 -48.32 -8.43
N ASN A 489 24.43 -49.54 -8.94
CA ASN A 489 23.18 -50.25 -9.12
C ASN A 489 23.16 -51.51 -8.27
N GLY A 490 21.95 -51.91 -7.86
CA GLY A 490 21.69 -53.18 -7.21
C GLY A 490 20.47 -53.82 -7.86
N ILE A 491 20.52 -55.16 -8.02
CA ILE A 491 19.43 -55.95 -8.59
C ILE A 491 19.00 -56.96 -7.53
N GLY A 492 17.69 -57.12 -7.33
CA GLY A 492 17.14 -58.05 -6.35
C GLY A 492 15.78 -58.62 -6.75
N GLY A 493 15.33 -59.63 -6.01
CA GLY A 493 13.98 -60.18 -6.15
C GLY A 493 12.91 -59.29 -5.52
N HIS A 494 13.31 -58.28 -4.75
CA HIS A 494 12.46 -57.26 -4.15
C HIS A 494 13.26 -55.97 -3.94
N ILE A 495 12.56 -54.84 -3.75
CA ILE A 495 13.18 -53.51 -3.70
C ILE A 495 14.19 -53.33 -2.56
N GLN A 496 13.96 -53.99 -1.42
CA GLN A 496 14.85 -53.91 -0.25
C GLN A 496 16.21 -54.55 -0.55
N GLU A 497 16.19 -55.76 -1.10
CA GLU A 497 17.39 -56.48 -1.55
C GLU A 497 18.12 -55.72 -2.66
N ALA A 498 17.38 -55.14 -3.62
CA ALA A 498 17.99 -54.31 -4.67
C ALA A 498 18.71 -53.08 -4.08
N ALA A 499 18.12 -52.43 -3.07
CA ALA A 499 18.72 -51.28 -2.39
C ALA A 499 19.92 -51.63 -1.51
N GLU A 500 19.89 -52.78 -0.82
CA GLU A 500 21.04 -53.30 -0.05
C GLU A 500 22.22 -53.63 -0.97
N ASN A 501 21.93 -54.26 -2.11
CA ASN A 501 22.92 -54.63 -3.11
C ASN A 501 23.65 -53.44 -3.74
N ILE A 502 23.09 -52.22 -3.70
CA ILE A 502 23.80 -50.99 -4.11
C ILE A 502 25.11 -50.83 -3.34
N PHE A 503 25.12 -51.17 -2.04
CA PHE A 503 26.27 -50.94 -1.17
C PHE A 503 27.13 -52.19 -0.99
N GLU A 504 26.54 -53.39 -1.04
CA GLU A 504 27.23 -54.67 -0.87
C GLU A 504 28.06 -55.09 -2.08
N ASN A 505 27.60 -54.80 -3.30
CA ASN A 505 28.29 -55.19 -4.53
C ASN A 505 29.30 -54.12 -4.99
N ASP A 506 30.48 -54.55 -5.44
CA ASP A 506 31.54 -53.65 -5.95
C ASP A 506 31.41 -53.42 -7.46
N ASP A 507 30.26 -52.91 -7.89
CA ASP A 507 29.93 -52.64 -9.30
C ASP A 507 29.68 -51.14 -9.58
N PRO A 508 30.66 -50.23 -9.34
CA PRO A 508 30.48 -48.81 -9.65
C PRO A 508 30.58 -48.54 -11.16
N ASP A 509 29.64 -47.75 -11.68
CA ASP A 509 29.71 -47.14 -13.01
C ASP A 509 30.19 -45.69 -12.88
N VAL A 510 31.43 -45.45 -13.30
CA VAL A 510 32.04 -44.12 -13.29
C VAL A 510 32.19 -43.62 -14.72
N SER A 511 31.61 -42.46 -15.00
CA SER A 511 31.74 -41.82 -16.31
C SER A 511 32.27 -40.40 -16.19
N VAL A 512 33.15 -40.02 -17.11
CA VAL A 512 33.59 -38.63 -17.29
C VAL A 512 33.48 -38.31 -18.78
N SER A 513 32.62 -37.36 -19.10
CA SER A 513 32.28 -36.95 -20.45
C SER A 513 32.66 -35.49 -20.69
N PHE A 514 33.37 -35.23 -21.77
CA PHE A 514 33.63 -33.88 -22.28
C PHE A 514 32.82 -33.66 -23.55
N LYS A 515 31.88 -32.71 -23.53
CA LYS A 515 31.03 -32.39 -24.68
C LYS A 515 31.35 -30.98 -25.18
N VAL A 516 31.74 -30.87 -26.45
CA VAL A 516 32.00 -29.58 -27.11
C VAL A 516 30.96 -29.33 -28.20
N THR A 517 30.24 -28.22 -28.12
CA THR A 517 29.24 -27.81 -29.12
C THR A 517 29.56 -26.42 -29.65
N MET A 518 29.82 -26.31 -30.97
CA MET A 518 30.14 -25.04 -31.61
C MET A 518 29.42 -24.87 -32.95
N PRO A 519 28.58 -23.83 -33.12
CA PRO A 519 28.05 -23.49 -34.43
C PRO A 519 29.14 -22.81 -35.28
N LEU A 520 29.54 -23.41 -36.39
CA LEU A 520 30.63 -22.88 -37.24
C LEU A 520 30.36 -21.46 -37.78
N GLY A 521 29.12 -21.15 -38.11
CA GLY A 521 28.75 -19.80 -38.57
C GLY A 521 28.66 -18.76 -37.44
N ASN A 522 28.18 -19.19 -36.27
CA ASN A 522 27.91 -18.40 -35.06
C ASN A 522 27.32 -16.98 -35.31
N ARG A 523 26.45 -16.84 -36.32
CA ARG A 523 25.95 -15.53 -36.78
C ARG A 523 25.07 -14.84 -35.73
N GLU A 524 24.27 -15.62 -35.01
CA GLU A 524 23.40 -15.12 -33.95
C GLU A 524 24.22 -14.49 -32.81
N ALA A 525 25.19 -15.20 -32.24
CA ALA A 525 25.99 -14.67 -31.12
C ALA A 525 26.78 -13.42 -31.53
N LYS A 526 27.34 -13.40 -32.75
CA LYS A 526 28.03 -12.22 -33.30
C LYS A 526 27.08 -11.03 -33.45
N ALA A 527 25.87 -11.25 -33.97
CA ALA A 527 24.86 -10.20 -34.11
C ALA A 527 24.38 -9.69 -32.74
N GLN A 528 24.16 -10.58 -31.77
CA GLN A 528 23.78 -10.21 -30.40
C GLN A 528 24.88 -9.45 -29.67
N LEU A 529 26.16 -9.81 -29.85
CA LEU A 529 27.29 -9.03 -29.35
C LEU A 529 27.27 -7.63 -29.96
N LYS A 530 27.12 -7.52 -31.29
CA LYS A 530 27.10 -6.23 -31.95
C LYS A 530 25.94 -5.35 -31.48
N ALA A 531 24.77 -5.95 -31.31
CA ALA A 531 23.61 -5.27 -30.73
C ALA A 531 23.87 -4.81 -29.29
N ALA A 532 24.56 -5.61 -28.46
CA ALA A 532 24.93 -5.23 -27.10
C ALA A 532 25.90 -4.04 -27.07
N GLU A 533 26.91 -4.00 -27.95
CA GLU A 533 27.81 -2.85 -28.11
C GLU A 533 27.05 -1.57 -28.47
N LEU A 534 26.15 -1.66 -29.45
CA LEU A 534 25.34 -0.52 -29.90
C LEU A 534 24.34 -0.07 -28.82
N ASN A 535 23.75 -1.00 -28.06
CA ASN A 535 22.86 -0.68 -26.95
C ASN A 535 23.61 0.03 -25.82
N LYS A 536 24.84 -0.37 -25.49
CA LYS A 536 25.70 0.37 -24.54
C LYS A 536 25.99 1.78 -25.07
N ALA A 537 26.40 1.92 -26.33
CA ALA A 537 26.67 3.22 -26.94
C ALA A 537 25.42 4.13 -26.92
N LYS A 538 24.24 3.57 -27.23
CA LYS A 538 22.95 4.27 -27.14
C LYS A 538 22.63 4.73 -25.72
N ALA A 539 22.88 3.89 -24.71
CA ALA A 539 22.67 4.25 -23.31
C ALA A 539 23.58 5.43 -22.88
N ILE A 540 24.85 5.42 -23.29
CA ILE A 540 25.79 6.53 -23.03
C ILE A 540 25.31 7.84 -23.68
N VAL A 541 24.82 7.78 -24.93
CA VAL A 541 24.26 8.97 -25.60
C VAL A 541 22.97 9.44 -24.91
N SER A 542 22.14 8.50 -24.43
CA SER A 542 20.90 8.82 -23.70
C SER A 542 21.20 9.50 -22.36
N LEU A 543 22.24 9.06 -21.63
CA LEU A 543 22.73 9.74 -20.44
C LEU A 543 23.19 11.18 -20.75
N LYS A 544 23.97 11.38 -21.81
CA LYS A 544 24.40 12.75 -22.22
C LYS A 544 23.22 13.64 -22.60
N LEU A 545 22.19 13.08 -23.25
CA LEU A 545 20.96 13.80 -23.54
C LEU A 545 20.23 14.18 -22.25
N LEU A 546 20.15 13.26 -21.28
CA LEU A 546 19.55 13.51 -19.98
C LEU A 546 20.30 14.61 -19.22
N GLU A 547 21.64 14.59 -19.20
CA GLU A 547 22.46 15.63 -18.57
C GLU A 547 22.14 17.03 -19.12
N ARG A 548 21.96 17.14 -20.44
CA ARG A 548 21.54 18.40 -21.07
C ARG A 548 20.11 18.81 -20.67
N LYS A 549 19.17 17.86 -20.61
CA LYS A 549 17.80 18.13 -20.18
C LYS A 549 17.75 18.61 -18.72
N ILE A 550 18.55 17.99 -17.84
CA ILE A 550 18.68 18.41 -16.44
C ILE A 550 19.22 19.83 -16.38
N ALA A 551 20.31 20.12 -17.09
CA ALA A 551 20.91 21.46 -17.09
C ALA A 551 19.93 22.55 -17.55
N ILE A 552 19.17 22.30 -18.63
CA ILE A 552 18.15 23.24 -19.12
C ILE A 552 17.02 23.39 -18.09
N SER A 553 16.48 22.27 -17.59
CA SER A 553 15.35 22.26 -16.66
C SER A 553 15.65 23.00 -15.36
N ILE A 554 16.86 22.83 -14.81
CA ILE A 554 17.33 23.54 -13.61
C ILE A 554 17.59 25.01 -13.92
N ASN A 555 18.24 25.33 -15.05
CA ASN A 555 18.47 26.72 -15.45
C ASN A 555 17.17 27.51 -15.60
N ASP A 556 16.18 26.93 -16.28
CA ASP A 556 14.86 27.56 -16.41
C ASP A 556 14.19 27.72 -15.05
N GLN A 557 14.21 26.69 -14.20
CA GLN A 557 13.57 26.78 -12.87
C GLN A 557 14.23 27.81 -11.94
N VAL A 558 15.57 27.89 -11.94
CA VAL A 558 16.31 28.89 -11.16
C VAL A 558 16.01 30.29 -11.66
N ARG A 559 15.92 30.48 -12.99
CA ARG A 559 15.47 31.76 -13.56
C ARG A 559 14.06 32.09 -13.10
N ASP A 560 13.13 31.14 -13.17
CA ASP A 560 11.73 31.35 -12.80
C ASP A 560 11.60 31.73 -11.32
N CYS A 561 12.29 31.03 -10.40
CA CYS A 561 12.32 31.39 -8.98
C CYS A 561 12.81 32.82 -8.75
N ASN A 562 13.91 33.19 -9.40
CA ASN A 562 14.50 34.53 -9.27
C ASN A 562 13.61 35.63 -9.88
N VAL A 563 12.88 35.33 -10.95
CA VAL A 563 11.93 36.26 -11.61
C VAL A 563 10.66 36.41 -10.76
N TYR A 564 10.07 35.33 -10.28
CA TYR A 564 8.88 35.39 -9.42
C TYR A 564 9.17 36.09 -8.09
N ALA A 565 10.38 35.93 -7.53
CA ALA A 565 10.81 36.69 -6.36
C ALA A 565 10.81 38.22 -6.63
N GLN A 566 11.28 38.65 -7.81
CA GLN A 566 11.28 40.07 -8.20
C GLN A 566 9.87 40.58 -8.46
N ILE A 567 9.04 39.83 -9.18
CA ILE A 567 7.64 40.20 -9.46
C ILE A 567 6.88 40.35 -8.15
N ALA A 568 7.00 39.40 -7.23
CA ALA A 568 6.29 39.45 -5.96
C ALA A 568 6.75 40.60 -5.05
N GLN A 569 8.02 41.00 -5.15
CA GLN A 569 8.52 42.21 -4.48
C GLN A 569 7.91 43.49 -5.11
N SER A 570 7.88 43.59 -6.44
CA SER A 570 7.29 44.74 -7.14
C SER A 570 5.78 44.85 -6.91
N ASP A 571 5.04 43.73 -6.98
CA ASP A 571 3.59 43.72 -6.77
C ASP A 571 3.23 44.12 -5.34
N LYS A 572 4.08 43.76 -4.36
CA LYS A 572 3.95 44.23 -2.98
C LYS A 572 4.08 45.76 -2.89
N GLU A 573 5.11 46.33 -3.50
CA GLU A 573 5.30 47.78 -3.51
C GLU A 573 4.14 48.50 -4.22
N ILE A 574 3.59 47.91 -5.30
CA ILE A 574 2.40 48.42 -5.98
C ILE A 574 1.18 48.37 -5.05
N ALA A 575 0.94 47.26 -4.35
CA ALA A 575 -0.17 47.13 -3.41
C ALA A 575 -0.06 48.14 -2.26
N ASP A 576 1.14 48.34 -1.71
CA ASP A 576 1.41 49.33 -0.66
C ASP A 576 1.10 50.76 -1.15
N LEU A 577 1.49 51.11 -2.39
CA LEU A 577 1.19 52.42 -3.00
C LEU A 577 -0.31 52.61 -3.28
N GLN A 578 -1.01 51.58 -3.76
CA GLN A 578 -2.47 51.65 -3.95
C GLN A 578 -3.21 51.78 -2.61
N SER A 579 -2.68 51.17 -1.55
CA SER A 579 -3.25 51.28 -0.20
C SER A 579 -3.15 52.72 0.31
N GLN A 580 -1.98 53.36 0.14
CA GLN A 580 -1.79 54.77 0.49
C GLN A 580 -2.69 55.70 -0.33
N LYS A 581 -2.82 55.42 -1.64
CA LYS A 581 -3.71 56.17 -2.54
C LYS A 581 -5.18 56.10 -2.09
N LEU A 582 -5.65 54.92 -1.70
CA LEU A 582 -7.01 54.76 -1.18
C LEU A 582 -7.21 55.52 0.15
N GLU A 583 -6.25 55.44 1.06
CA GLU A 583 -6.32 56.13 2.36
C GLU A 583 -6.46 57.65 2.20
N GLU A 584 -5.69 58.25 1.29
CA GLU A 584 -5.79 59.69 1.00
C GLU A 584 -7.11 60.07 0.33
N GLU A 585 -7.67 59.20 -0.53
CA GLU A 585 -8.97 59.46 -1.16
C GLU A 585 -10.13 59.29 -0.17
N GLU A 586 -10.05 58.33 0.75
CA GLU A 586 -11.02 58.18 1.85
C GLU A 586 -11.08 59.45 2.70
N LYS A 587 -9.93 60.06 3.01
CA LYS A 587 -9.88 61.38 3.70
C LYS A 587 -10.62 62.44 2.88
N ARG A 588 -10.38 62.53 1.57
CA ARG A 588 -11.06 63.49 0.69
C ARG A 588 -12.57 63.26 0.61
N PHE A 589 -13.00 62.01 0.52
CA PHE A 589 -14.41 61.61 0.52
C PHE A 589 -15.11 62.03 1.81
N ASN A 590 -14.49 61.81 2.97
CA ASN A 590 -15.02 62.22 4.27
C ASN A 590 -15.21 63.74 4.40
N TYR A 591 -14.42 64.55 3.67
CA TYR A 591 -14.60 66.01 3.60
C TYR A 591 -15.55 66.47 2.47
N GLY A 592 -16.23 65.56 1.77
CA GLY A 592 -17.12 65.88 0.65
C GLY A 592 -16.39 66.39 -0.59
N ARG A 593 -15.10 66.05 -0.76
CA ARG A 593 -14.24 66.48 -1.89
C ARG A 593 -13.93 65.35 -2.89
N SER A 594 -14.64 64.23 -2.79
CA SER A 594 -14.61 63.09 -3.71
C SER A 594 -16.04 62.59 -3.94
N ASP A 595 -16.25 61.93 -5.06
CA ASP A 595 -17.49 61.21 -5.38
C ASP A 595 -17.37 59.72 -5.04
N THR A 596 -18.52 59.05 -5.07
CA THR A 596 -18.67 57.63 -4.74
C THR A 596 -18.00 56.72 -5.78
N ASP A 597 -18.10 57.08 -7.06
CA ASP A 597 -17.49 56.32 -8.16
C ASP A 597 -15.97 56.27 -8.04
N THR A 598 -15.33 57.39 -7.72
CA THR A 598 -13.87 57.45 -7.53
C THR A 598 -13.42 56.61 -6.35
N LEU A 599 -14.17 56.63 -5.24
CA LEU A 599 -13.87 55.79 -4.08
C LEU A 599 -13.97 54.30 -4.42
N ILE A 600 -15.07 53.88 -5.06
CA ILE A 600 -15.28 52.48 -5.49
C ILE A 600 -14.17 52.04 -6.47
N ARG A 601 -13.78 52.92 -7.40
CA ARG A 601 -12.70 52.65 -8.36
C ARG A 601 -11.36 52.46 -7.65
N PHE A 602 -11.03 53.29 -6.66
CA PHE A 602 -9.77 53.16 -5.92
C PHE A 602 -9.76 51.92 -5.02
N GLN A 603 -10.90 51.53 -4.47
CA GLN A 603 -11.06 50.25 -3.79
C GLN A 603 -10.81 49.08 -4.76
N GLU A 604 -11.38 49.11 -5.97
CA GLU A 604 -11.12 48.09 -7.00
C GLU A 604 -9.65 48.03 -7.40
N ASP A 605 -8.99 49.17 -7.60
CA ASP A 605 -7.55 49.25 -7.91
C ASP A 605 -6.70 48.55 -6.83
N LEU A 606 -7.00 48.81 -5.54
CA LEU A 606 -6.29 48.18 -4.41
C LEU A 606 -6.55 46.67 -4.36
N ILE A 607 -7.80 46.23 -4.58
CA ILE A 607 -8.15 44.81 -4.58
C ILE A 607 -7.42 44.07 -5.68
N GLN A 608 -7.37 44.66 -6.88
CA GLN A 608 -6.64 44.08 -8.00
C GLN A 608 -5.15 43.96 -7.67
N ALA A 609 -4.55 45.00 -7.09
CA ALA A 609 -3.16 44.99 -6.67
C ALA A 609 -2.87 43.94 -5.56
N LYS A 610 -3.70 43.86 -4.51
CA LYS A 610 -3.57 42.85 -3.44
C LYS A 610 -3.72 41.42 -3.97
N ASN A 611 -4.67 41.17 -4.86
CA ASN A 611 -4.83 39.85 -5.49
C ASN A 611 -3.63 39.48 -6.36
N GLN A 612 -3.10 40.45 -7.10
CA GLN A 612 -1.92 40.27 -7.95
C GLN A 612 -0.67 39.97 -7.12
N GLU A 613 -0.45 40.72 -6.03
CA GLU A 613 0.61 40.44 -5.05
C GLU A 613 0.48 39.05 -4.43
N LEU A 614 -0.73 38.69 -3.98
CA LEU A 614 -0.98 37.38 -3.40
C LEU A 614 -0.68 36.26 -4.40
N GLN A 615 -1.09 36.43 -5.66
CA GLN A 615 -0.82 35.49 -6.73
C GLN A 615 0.68 35.37 -7.02
N SER A 616 1.43 36.47 -7.09
CA SER A 616 2.87 36.41 -7.36
C SER A 616 3.66 35.79 -6.22
N ARG A 617 3.29 36.05 -4.96
CA ARG A 617 3.85 35.35 -3.78
C ARG A 617 3.55 33.85 -3.79
N TYR A 618 2.35 33.45 -4.19
CA TYR A 618 1.99 32.04 -4.39
C TYR A 618 2.85 31.40 -5.49
N GLN A 619 2.96 32.03 -6.67
CA GLN A 619 3.79 31.53 -7.77
C GLN A 619 5.26 31.36 -7.38
N TYR A 620 5.79 32.29 -6.58
CA TYR A 620 7.14 32.15 -6.03
C TYR A 620 7.28 30.90 -5.15
N ASN A 621 6.36 30.66 -4.21
CA ASN A 621 6.42 29.46 -3.35
C ASN A 621 6.28 28.15 -4.14
N ILE A 622 5.37 28.11 -5.13
CA ILE A 622 5.26 26.96 -6.04
C ILE A 622 6.54 26.76 -6.85
N SER A 623 7.18 27.84 -7.31
CA SER A 623 8.44 27.75 -8.05
C SER A 623 9.58 27.15 -7.23
N LEU A 624 9.61 27.40 -5.91
CA LEU A 624 10.59 26.80 -5.00
C LEU A 624 10.34 25.29 -4.82
N ILE A 625 9.09 24.85 -4.65
CA ILE A 625 8.75 23.42 -4.57
C ILE A 625 9.15 22.71 -5.87
N ASN A 626 8.84 23.32 -7.02
CA ASN A 626 9.22 22.78 -8.32
C ASN A 626 10.74 22.70 -8.50
N LEU A 627 11.51 23.61 -7.87
CA LEU A 627 12.97 23.55 -7.86
C LEU A 627 13.46 22.36 -7.04
N GLU A 628 12.92 22.14 -5.84
CA GLU A 628 13.27 20.97 -5.02
C GLU A 628 12.90 19.65 -5.71
N LEU A 629 11.72 19.58 -6.35
CA LEU A 629 11.31 18.41 -7.15
C LEU A 629 12.30 18.15 -8.29
N LYS A 630 12.66 19.20 -9.05
CA LYS A 630 13.62 19.08 -10.15
C LYS A 630 15.03 18.74 -9.67
N LYS A 631 15.41 19.05 -8.43
CA LYS A 631 16.70 18.62 -7.86
C LYS A 631 16.66 17.18 -7.33
N GLY A 632 15.47 16.64 -7.05
CA GLY A 632 15.30 15.35 -6.39
C GLY A 632 15.69 15.41 -4.91
N THR A 633 15.38 16.53 -4.25
CA THR A 633 15.75 16.81 -2.85
C THR A 633 14.56 16.86 -1.90
N ILE A 634 13.33 16.81 -2.41
CA ILE A 634 12.11 16.88 -1.59
C ILE A 634 12.10 15.87 -0.44
N LEU A 635 12.63 14.67 -0.66
CA LEU A 635 12.68 13.62 0.36
C LEU A 635 13.85 13.73 1.32
N GLU A 636 14.93 14.47 1.03
CA GLU A 636 16.15 14.44 1.85
C GLU A 636 15.89 14.84 3.31
N ASP A 637 14.97 15.78 3.54
CA ASP A 637 14.60 16.25 4.87
C ASP A 637 13.69 15.27 5.65
N TYR A 638 13.29 14.17 5.01
CA TYR A 638 12.28 13.22 5.50
C TYR A 638 12.74 11.75 5.47
N LEU A 639 13.98 11.46 5.07
CA LEU A 639 14.49 10.08 4.94
C LEU A 639 14.86 9.42 6.28
N ASP A 640 14.98 10.20 7.36
CA ASP A 640 15.37 9.71 8.70
C ASP A 640 14.17 9.29 9.58
N GLU A 641 12.93 9.47 9.10
CA GLU A 641 11.66 9.11 9.76
C GLU A 641 10.93 7.99 9.01
#